data_AF-A0A956BEH3-F1
#
_entry.id   AF-A0A956BEH3-F1
#
_cell.length_a   1.000
_cell.length_b   1.000
_cell.length_c   1.000
_cell.angle_alpha   90.00
_cell.angle_beta   90.00
_cell.angle_gamma   90.00
#
_symmetry.space_group_name_H-M   'P 1'
#
loop_
_entity.id
_entity.type
_entity.pdbx_description
1 polymer ?
#
loop_
_entity_poly.entity_id
_entity_poly.type
_entity_poly.pdbx_seq_one_letter_code
_entity_poly.pdbx_strand_id
1 'polypeptide(L)'
;GDLHAEAEDAAAAERCHERALEADPDNLEAARAVAPRWIEAGRWTEVARLLALLVEDDELDADERHTWRFAAARCAEALGDDEAAIEHYRAAADLDGQHAPTWRRLATLNEKAGRPDAAFDALQMVYVLEREQRSPAESYAVLLRMGRLKAQAGAPREALDVFHAACELDPQRVEAREAIVELLEAQGAWPAAADALRALLDVAEAPEARRAINLRLARLYEEQLDDRRMAIEALEYALVEPPDDRTVLDHLLVLNQEAGDAYAAVDLMKRLAELEPTARGRAQRWLAIGELLQTELDDAAQAINAFEHALAADPTWFEAFRLLERALLAADDHRRLDGLYRRMLAQAAQGGLDDRVVVALATNLGEINRLELNDPQAALDAWTVVLQRRPDDVEARRVVAELYEATDQLERAAQQHQHLLDINPADIAAMQHLRRLYLELGRFDAAWCLCQALAWLDVANPEERAFFDQYRRAGLQAPRTPLARADWEALKHPDGSPLLDLMFHKIYPYALPALEVGRRDLGLRRRKHLLDPQEETVFNRVLDRVADATGLGRLEVYRDPGDRPGLRTVPLNPPALLVGPELLSGRPMPEIAFWVARQLYLTGRQHVLAAIDDDVESRVARLVAVTDTVTRLVQRDAPVDADPDLLKALKRQRVAAADVDDLRQLIGRLRQDPTRHLDLARWLEALDHSANRVGLVFCGDLAMALRCARDAGGFSSARQERRQAQLMRFAVSEPYFQLRQRLGSSIG
;
A
#
# COMPACT_ATOMS: atom_id res chain seq x y z
N GLY A 1 -5.85 -110.02 -2.89
CA GLY A 1 -5.63 -108.76 -2.16
C GLY A 1 -6.64 -108.64 -1.03
N ASP A 2 -7.85 -109.13 -1.27
CA ASP A 2 -9.03 -109.00 -0.41
C ASP A 2 -8.81 -109.58 0.99
N LEU A 3 -8.14 -110.73 1.10
CA LEU A 3 -7.77 -111.32 2.40
C LEU A 3 -6.81 -110.43 3.24
N HIS A 4 -5.98 -109.60 2.60
CA HIS A 4 -5.14 -108.63 3.30
C HIS A 4 -5.91 -107.35 3.64
N ALA A 5 -6.90 -106.97 2.81
CA ALA A 5 -7.80 -105.86 3.09
C ALA A 5 -8.72 -106.16 4.29
N GLU A 6 -9.24 -107.39 4.37
CA GLU A 6 -10.01 -107.90 5.52
C GLU A 6 -9.18 -107.98 6.82
N ALA A 7 -7.86 -108.08 6.71
CA ALA A 7 -6.92 -108.13 7.83
C ALA A 7 -6.36 -106.74 8.25
N GLU A 8 -6.92 -105.64 7.72
CA GLU A 8 -6.49 -104.24 7.93
C GLU A 8 -5.03 -103.92 7.54
N ASP A 9 -4.33 -104.81 6.82
CA ASP A 9 -3.00 -104.53 6.26
C ASP A 9 -3.12 -103.82 4.91
N ALA A 10 -3.44 -102.52 4.99
CA ALA A 10 -3.70 -101.67 3.83
C ALA A 10 -2.55 -101.67 2.81
N ALA A 11 -1.29 -101.66 3.26
CA ALA A 11 -0.12 -101.58 2.39
C ALA A 11 0.19 -102.91 1.69
N ALA A 12 -0.04 -104.05 2.35
CA ALA A 12 0.09 -105.36 1.71
C ALA A 12 -1.05 -105.63 0.73
N ALA A 13 -2.28 -105.19 1.05
CA ALA A 13 -3.43 -105.27 0.14
C ALA A 13 -3.19 -104.45 -1.12
N GLU A 14 -2.76 -103.18 -0.99
CA GLU A 14 -2.47 -102.29 -2.12
C GLU A 14 -1.42 -102.89 -3.06
N ARG A 15 -0.26 -103.32 -2.55
CA ARG A 15 0.78 -103.97 -3.37
C ARG A 15 0.27 -105.21 -4.11
N CYS A 16 -0.65 -105.97 -3.51
CA CYS A 16 -1.25 -107.14 -4.16
C CYS A 16 -2.20 -106.74 -5.29
N HIS A 17 -3.00 -105.69 -5.10
CA HIS A 17 -3.92 -105.19 -6.13
C HIS A 17 -3.19 -104.40 -7.23
N GLU A 18 -2.13 -103.66 -6.92
CA GLU A 18 -1.25 -103.02 -7.91
C GLU A 18 -0.58 -104.08 -8.81
N ARG A 19 -0.05 -105.15 -8.24
CA ARG A 19 0.49 -106.28 -9.01
C ARG A 19 -0.57 -107.01 -9.84
N ALA A 20 -1.83 -107.01 -9.39
CA ALA A 20 -2.94 -107.56 -10.17
C ALA A 20 -3.23 -106.67 -11.39
N LEU A 21 -3.21 -105.34 -11.23
CA LEU A 21 -3.36 -104.37 -12.33
C LEU A 21 -2.17 -104.39 -13.31
N GLU A 22 -0.95 -104.71 -12.85
CA GLU A 22 0.21 -104.93 -13.72
C GLU A 22 0.04 -106.17 -14.63
N ALA A 23 -0.62 -107.22 -14.12
CA ALA A 23 -0.83 -108.47 -14.84
C ALA A 23 -2.09 -108.44 -15.72
N ASP A 24 -3.15 -107.79 -15.24
CA ASP A 24 -4.42 -107.59 -15.92
C ASP A 24 -4.88 -106.13 -15.71
N PRO A 25 -4.59 -105.24 -16.69
CA PRO A 25 -4.92 -103.83 -16.60
C PRO A 25 -6.42 -103.51 -16.56
N ASP A 26 -7.28 -104.46 -16.91
CA ASP A 26 -8.74 -104.28 -16.97
C ASP A 26 -9.45 -104.96 -15.76
N ASN A 27 -8.69 -105.35 -14.73
CA ASN A 27 -9.23 -105.97 -13.52
C ASN A 27 -10.03 -104.97 -12.66
N LEU A 28 -11.36 -105.06 -12.74
CA LEU A 28 -12.29 -104.19 -12.03
C LEU A 28 -12.20 -104.28 -10.50
N GLU A 29 -12.02 -105.48 -9.93
CA GLU A 29 -11.91 -105.65 -8.47
C GLU A 29 -10.65 -104.98 -7.91
N ALA A 30 -9.51 -105.15 -8.60
CA ALA A 30 -8.26 -104.50 -8.22
C ALA A 30 -8.32 -102.98 -8.44
N ALA A 31 -9.00 -102.52 -9.50
CA ALA A 31 -9.21 -101.10 -9.75
C ALA A 31 -10.08 -100.44 -8.65
N ARG A 32 -11.19 -101.07 -8.22
CA ARG A 32 -12.08 -100.58 -7.15
C ARG A 32 -11.33 -100.44 -5.82
N ALA A 33 -10.44 -101.39 -5.50
CA ALA A 33 -9.69 -101.41 -4.25
C ALA A 33 -8.55 -100.37 -4.20
N VAL A 34 -7.93 -100.03 -5.35
CA VAL A 34 -6.74 -99.17 -5.42
C VAL A 34 -7.10 -97.70 -5.69
N ALA A 35 -8.14 -97.43 -6.49
CA ALA A 35 -8.48 -96.08 -6.94
C ALA A 35 -8.69 -95.04 -5.81
N PRO A 36 -9.42 -95.32 -4.70
CA PRO A 36 -9.62 -94.36 -3.62
C PRO A 36 -8.30 -93.89 -2.97
N ARG A 37 -7.35 -94.82 -2.77
CA ARG A 37 -6.05 -94.51 -2.17
C ARG A 37 -5.17 -93.69 -3.09
N TRP A 38 -5.18 -93.99 -4.38
CA TRP A 38 -4.44 -93.21 -5.38
C TRP A 38 -5.02 -91.80 -5.54
N ILE A 39 -6.34 -91.62 -5.41
CA ILE A 39 -7.00 -90.31 -5.33
C ILE A 39 -6.53 -89.53 -4.09
N GLU A 40 -6.50 -90.17 -2.92
CA GLU A 40 -5.99 -89.54 -1.68
C GLU A 40 -4.50 -89.18 -1.75
N ALA A 41 -3.69 -90.03 -2.42
CA ALA A 41 -2.26 -89.80 -2.64
C ALA A 41 -1.97 -88.77 -3.74
N GLY A 42 -2.99 -88.25 -4.45
CA GLY A 42 -2.85 -87.28 -5.52
C GLY A 42 -2.20 -87.83 -6.80
N ARG A 43 -2.24 -89.16 -7.00
CA ARG A 43 -1.70 -89.85 -8.19
C ARG A 43 -2.68 -89.75 -9.38
N TRP A 44 -2.98 -88.52 -9.79
CA TRP A 44 -4.07 -88.23 -10.73
C TRP A 44 -3.87 -88.83 -12.13
N THR A 45 -2.65 -88.86 -12.64
CA THR A 45 -2.35 -89.40 -13.98
C THR A 45 -2.54 -90.92 -14.07
N GLU A 46 -2.23 -91.62 -12.99
CA GLU A 46 -2.29 -93.09 -12.94
C GLU A 46 -3.71 -93.56 -12.64
N VAL A 47 -4.45 -92.83 -11.80
CA VAL A 47 -5.83 -93.17 -11.43
C VAL A 47 -6.84 -92.82 -12.54
N ALA A 48 -6.53 -91.88 -13.44
CA ALA A 48 -7.41 -91.53 -14.57
C ALA A 48 -7.80 -92.74 -15.43
N ARG A 49 -6.82 -93.62 -15.72
CA ARG A 49 -7.07 -94.85 -16.49
C ARG A 49 -7.98 -95.81 -15.73
N LEU A 50 -7.76 -95.97 -14.42
CA LEU A 50 -8.58 -96.83 -13.57
C LEU A 50 -10.01 -96.28 -13.46
N LEU A 51 -10.17 -94.96 -13.34
CA LEU A 51 -11.48 -94.32 -13.25
C LEU A 51 -12.28 -94.43 -14.56
N ALA A 52 -11.63 -94.36 -15.72
CA ALA A 52 -12.28 -94.60 -17.01
C ALA A 52 -12.86 -96.02 -17.10
N LEU A 53 -12.10 -97.02 -16.64
CA LEU A 53 -12.55 -98.41 -16.57
C LEU A 53 -13.69 -98.60 -15.57
N LEU A 54 -13.56 -98.03 -14.36
CA LEU A 54 -14.56 -98.16 -13.30
C LEU A 54 -15.89 -97.49 -13.64
N VAL A 55 -15.88 -96.43 -14.44
CA VAL A 55 -17.09 -95.70 -14.82
C VAL A 55 -17.93 -96.42 -15.89
N GLU A 56 -17.32 -97.34 -16.66
CA GLU A 56 -17.97 -98.13 -17.72
C GLU A 56 -18.49 -99.50 -17.24
N ASP A 57 -18.35 -99.80 -15.95
CA ASP A 57 -18.79 -101.06 -15.36
C ASP A 57 -20.34 -101.15 -15.30
N ASP A 58 -20.89 -102.09 -16.08
CA ASP A 58 -22.33 -102.34 -16.22
C ASP A 58 -22.99 -102.87 -14.93
N GLU A 59 -22.21 -103.45 -14.01
CA GLU A 59 -22.72 -104.08 -12.78
C GLU A 59 -22.92 -103.09 -11.62
N LEU A 60 -22.44 -101.85 -11.75
CA LEU A 60 -22.56 -100.83 -10.70
C LEU A 60 -24.00 -100.39 -10.47
N ASP A 61 -24.38 -100.14 -9.22
CA ASP A 61 -25.64 -99.47 -8.93
C ASP A 61 -25.57 -97.95 -9.23
N ALA A 62 -26.64 -97.20 -8.98
CA ALA A 62 -26.67 -95.76 -9.27
C ALA A 62 -25.75 -94.94 -8.34
N ASP A 63 -25.61 -95.34 -7.08
CA ASP A 63 -24.84 -94.64 -6.06
C ASP A 63 -23.33 -94.88 -6.26
N GLU A 64 -22.96 -96.11 -6.60
CA GLU A 64 -21.60 -96.50 -6.95
C GLU A 64 -21.16 -95.82 -8.26
N ARG A 65 -22.04 -95.77 -9.29
CA ARG A 65 -21.77 -95.02 -10.52
C ARG A 65 -21.59 -93.52 -10.28
N HIS A 66 -22.42 -92.92 -9.42
CA HIS A 66 -22.25 -91.52 -9.02
C HIS A 66 -20.87 -91.29 -8.37
N THR A 67 -20.49 -92.16 -7.43
CA THR A 67 -19.22 -92.06 -6.70
C THR A 67 -18.01 -92.11 -7.65
N TRP A 68 -17.99 -93.05 -8.59
CA TRP A 68 -16.90 -93.15 -9.56
C TRP A 68 -16.91 -92.02 -10.58
N ARG A 69 -18.07 -91.57 -11.05
CA ARG A 69 -18.19 -90.38 -11.94
C ARG A 69 -17.71 -89.11 -11.24
N PHE A 70 -18.05 -88.91 -9.96
CA PHE A 70 -17.57 -87.78 -9.16
C PHE A 70 -16.05 -87.82 -8.96
N ALA A 71 -15.49 -89.01 -8.69
CA ALA A 71 -14.05 -89.20 -8.59
C ALA A 71 -13.31 -88.96 -9.93
N ALA A 72 -13.86 -89.45 -11.05
CA ALA A 72 -13.36 -89.18 -12.40
C ALA A 72 -13.35 -87.68 -12.71
N ALA A 73 -14.43 -86.97 -12.34
CA ALA A 73 -14.52 -85.53 -12.50
C ALA A 73 -13.46 -84.77 -11.70
N ARG A 74 -13.25 -85.14 -10.43
CA ARG A 74 -12.17 -84.57 -9.58
C ARG A 74 -10.79 -84.82 -10.16
N CYS A 75 -10.58 -86.02 -10.73
CA CYS A 75 -9.33 -86.38 -11.37
C CYS A 75 -9.06 -85.54 -12.62
N ALA A 76 -10.08 -85.35 -13.48
CA ALA A 76 -10.00 -84.48 -14.65
C ALA A 76 -9.73 -83.01 -14.26
N GLU A 77 -10.39 -82.49 -13.21
CA GLU A 77 -10.14 -81.14 -12.67
C GLU A 77 -8.69 -80.99 -12.18
N ALA A 78 -8.15 -81.99 -11.47
CA ALA A 78 -6.77 -81.97 -10.98
C ALA A 78 -5.72 -82.07 -12.10
N LEU A 79 -6.07 -82.69 -13.24
CA LEU A 79 -5.24 -82.76 -14.44
C LEU A 79 -5.35 -81.52 -15.33
N GLY A 80 -6.25 -80.59 -15.01
CA GLY A 80 -6.48 -79.35 -15.75
C GLY A 80 -7.35 -79.49 -16.99
N ASP A 81 -8.03 -80.63 -17.16
CA ASP A 81 -9.01 -80.84 -18.23
C ASP A 81 -10.41 -80.46 -17.75
N ASP A 82 -10.71 -79.14 -17.80
CA ASP A 82 -11.96 -78.58 -17.31
C ASP A 82 -13.19 -79.09 -18.10
N GLU A 83 -13.07 -79.40 -19.39
CA GLU A 83 -14.20 -79.89 -20.21
C GLU A 83 -14.57 -81.33 -19.86
N ALA A 84 -13.57 -82.22 -19.75
CA ALA A 84 -13.80 -83.58 -19.28
C ALA A 84 -14.34 -83.60 -17.85
N ALA A 85 -13.86 -82.70 -16.98
CA ALA A 85 -14.39 -82.54 -15.63
C ALA A 85 -15.86 -82.12 -15.63
N ILE A 86 -16.27 -81.15 -16.46
CA ILE A 86 -17.67 -80.73 -16.60
C ILE A 86 -18.55 -81.89 -17.08
N GLU A 87 -18.10 -82.68 -18.07
CA GLU A 87 -18.85 -83.83 -18.57
C GLU A 87 -19.06 -84.89 -17.47
N HIS A 88 -17.99 -85.28 -16.78
CA HIS A 88 -18.08 -86.26 -15.70
C HIS A 88 -18.91 -85.76 -14.52
N TYR A 89 -18.82 -84.47 -14.15
CA TYR A 89 -19.67 -83.89 -13.11
C TYR A 89 -21.14 -83.79 -13.53
N ARG A 90 -21.46 -83.51 -14.80
CA ARG A 90 -22.86 -83.53 -15.29
C ARG A 90 -23.44 -84.94 -15.24
N ALA A 91 -22.68 -85.92 -15.71
CA ALA A 91 -23.07 -87.33 -15.61
C ALA A 91 -23.24 -87.78 -14.14
N ALA A 92 -22.43 -87.28 -13.21
CA ALA A 92 -22.63 -87.51 -11.79
C ALA A 92 -23.93 -86.84 -11.28
N ALA A 93 -24.20 -85.60 -11.66
CA ALA A 93 -25.42 -84.88 -11.28
C ALA A 93 -26.71 -85.53 -11.82
N ASP A 94 -26.67 -86.14 -13.01
CA ASP A 94 -27.79 -86.89 -13.59
C ASP A 94 -28.12 -88.17 -12.79
N LEU A 95 -27.12 -88.75 -12.12
CA LEU A 95 -27.26 -89.94 -11.27
C LEU A 95 -27.73 -89.60 -9.85
N ASP A 96 -27.11 -88.59 -9.24
CA ASP A 96 -27.51 -88.06 -7.93
C ASP A 96 -27.67 -86.53 -7.99
N GLY A 97 -28.90 -86.11 -8.25
CA GLY A 97 -29.28 -84.70 -8.27
C GLY A 97 -29.24 -84.02 -6.89
N GLN A 98 -29.10 -84.76 -5.80
CA GLN A 98 -29.03 -84.22 -4.43
C GLN A 98 -27.59 -84.01 -3.93
N HIS A 99 -26.58 -84.42 -4.71
CA HIS A 99 -25.17 -84.25 -4.33
C HIS A 99 -24.68 -82.79 -4.50
N ALA A 100 -24.87 -81.96 -3.47
CA ALA A 100 -24.49 -80.56 -3.51
C ALA A 100 -23.00 -80.26 -3.86
N PRO A 101 -22.00 -81.07 -3.46
CA PRO A 101 -20.61 -80.89 -3.90
C PRO A 101 -20.41 -80.99 -5.42
N THR A 102 -21.17 -81.84 -6.12
CA THR A 102 -21.14 -81.95 -7.60
C THR A 102 -21.59 -80.63 -8.22
N TRP A 103 -22.73 -80.10 -7.76
CA TRP A 103 -23.29 -78.86 -8.27
C TRP A 103 -22.40 -77.64 -7.99
N ARG A 104 -21.72 -77.57 -6.83
CA ARG A 104 -20.74 -76.50 -6.54
C ARG A 104 -19.58 -76.51 -7.54
N ARG A 105 -19.06 -77.70 -7.85
CA ARG A 105 -17.95 -77.86 -8.81
C ARG A 105 -18.39 -77.55 -10.23
N LEU A 106 -19.58 -78.00 -10.63
CA LEU A 106 -20.19 -77.62 -11.91
C LEU A 106 -20.34 -76.11 -12.04
N ALA A 107 -20.83 -75.43 -11.02
CA ALA A 107 -20.96 -73.97 -11.02
C ALA A 107 -19.61 -73.28 -11.25
N THR A 108 -18.57 -73.66 -10.49
CA THR A 108 -17.23 -73.06 -10.63
C THR A 108 -16.58 -73.33 -11.99
N LEU A 109 -16.72 -74.55 -12.51
CA LEU A 109 -16.11 -74.92 -13.79
C LEU A 109 -16.85 -74.30 -14.98
N ASN A 110 -18.19 -74.28 -14.97
CA ASN A 110 -18.95 -73.63 -16.04
C ASN A 110 -18.74 -72.11 -16.05
N GLU A 111 -18.56 -71.48 -14.88
CA GLU A 111 -18.18 -70.05 -14.82
C GLU A 111 -16.79 -69.81 -15.40
N LYS A 112 -15.79 -70.63 -15.04
CA LYS A 112 -14.43 -70.56 -15.62
C LYS A 112 -14.43 -70.79 -17.14
N ALA A 113 -15.30 -71.68 -17.62
CA ALA A 113 -15.48 -71.98 -19.04
C ALA A 113 -16.29 -70.91 -19.82
N GLY A 114 -16.74 -69.83 -19.16
CA GLY A 114 -17.52 -68.77 -19.81
C GLY A 114 -18.93 -69.22 -20.24
N ARG A 115 -19.52 -70.19 -19.53
CA ARG A 115 -20.87 -70.74 -19.77
C ARG A 115 -21.83 -70.25 -18.67
N PRO A 116 -22.29 -68.99 -18.72
CA PRO A 116 -23.00 -68.37 -17.61
C PRO A 116 -24.36 -69.01 -17.29
N ASP A 117 -25.11 -69.47 -18.30
CA ASP A 117 -26.40 -70.14 -18.09
C ASP A 117 -26.24 -71.48 -17.35
N ALA A 118 -25.30 -72.33 -17.81
CA ALA A 118 -25.02 -73.60 -17.17
C ALA A 118 -24.44 -73.44 -15.75
N ALA A 119 -23.66 -72.37 -15.52
CA ALA A 119 -23.15 -72.02 -14.20
C ALA A 119 -24.29 -71.54 -13.27
N PHE A 120 -25.24 -70.76 -13.80
CA PHE A 120 -26.42 -70.32 -13.07
C PHE A 120 -27.30 -71.49 -12.67
N ASP A 121 -27.62 -72.40 -13.60
CA ASP A 121 -28.46 -73.57 -13.32
C ASP A 121 -27.82 -74.45 -12.22
N ALA A 122 -26.51 -74.65 -12.30
CA ALA A 122 -25.78 -75.38 -11.27
C ALA A 122 -25.80 -74.66 -9.91
N LEU A 123 -25.65 -73.32 -9.87
CA LEU A 123 -25.78 -72.54 -8.64
C LEU A 123 -27.21 -72.52 -8.10
N GLN A 124 -28.23 -72.56 -8.96
CA GLN A 124 -29.63 -72.66 -8.54
C GLN A 124 -29.88 -74.01 -7.85
N MET A 125 -29.33 -75.10 -8.39
CA MET A 125 -29.38 -76.42 -7.75
C MET A 125 -28.67 -76.40 -6.41
N VAL A 126 -27.46 -75.81 -6.33
CA VAL A 126 -26.80 -75.56 -5.04
C VAL A 126 -27.78 -74.82 -4.13
N TYR A 127 -28.27 -73.64 -4.53
CA TYR A 127 -29.16 -72.78 -3.73
C TYR A 127 -30.36 -73.52 -3.15
N VAL A 128 -31.00 -74.42 -3.90
CA VAL A 128 -32.12 -75.24 -3.42
C VAL A 128 -31.67 -76.33 -2.43
N LEU A 129 -30.62 -77.09 -2.73
CA LEU A 129 -30.22 -78.27 -1.96
C LEU A 129 -29.70 -77.95 -0.56
N GLU A 130 -28.99 -76.85 -0.38
CA GLU A 130 -28.39 -76.49 0.92
C GLU A 130 -29.16 -75.38 1.65
N ARG A 131 -30.43 -75.19 1.29
CA ARG A 131 -31.30 -74.15 1.87
C ARG A 131 -31.34 -74.18 3.41
N GLU A 132 -31.35 -75.37 4.01
CA GLU A 132 -31.43 -75.54 5.47
C GLU A 132 -30.08 -75.42 6.19
N GLN A 133 -28.98 -75.55 5.45
CA GLN A 133 -27.61 -75.62 5.98
C GLN A 133 -26.85 -74.30 5.84
N ARG A 134 -27.38 -73.35 5.05
CA ARG A 134 -26.74 -72.05 4.83
C ARG A 134 -27.12 -71.01 5.87
N SER A 135 -26.11 -70.26 6.29
CA SER A 135 -26.30 -68.96 6.90
C SER A 135 -26.89 -67.96 5.89
N PRO A 136 -27.59 -66.90 6.36
CA PRO A 136 -28.04 -65.81 5.49
C PRO A 136 -26.92 -65.18 4.65
N ALA A 137 -25.69 -65.10 5.20
CA ALA A 137 -24.53 -64.57 4.50
C ALA A 137 -24.06 -65.44 3.31
N GLU A 138 -24.12 -66.77 3.45
CA GLU A 138 -23.80 -67.70 2.36
C GLU A 138 -24.88 -67.67 1.28
N SER A 139 -26.15 -67.59 1.68
CA SER A 139 -27.28 -67.42 0.75
C SER A 139 -27.16 -66.13 -0.06
N TYR A 140 -26.77 -65.02 0.59
CA TYR A 140 -26.48 -63.75 -0.10
C TYR A 140 -25.34 -63.91 -1.12
N ALA A 141 -24.22 -64.53 -0.75
CA ALA A 141 -23.08 -64.71 -1.65
C ALA A 141 -23.42 -65.55 -2.89
N VAL A 142 -24.26 -66.59 -2.73
CA VAL A 142 -24.76 -67.39 -3.84
C VAL A 142 -25.68 -66.58 -4.75
N LEU A 143 -26.64 -65.82 -4.20
CA LEU A 143 -27.53 -64.97 -5.00
C LEU A 143 -26.77 -63.87 -5.76
N LEU A 144 -25.79 -63.22 -5.13
CA LEU A 144 -24.95 -62.22 -5.78
C LEU A 144 -24.21 -62.80 -6.99
N ARG A 145 -23.68 -64.02 -6.85
CA ARG A 145 -22.99 -64.74 -7.93
C ARG A 145 -23.96 -65.13 -9.05
N MET A 146 -25.15 -65.64 -8.69
CA MET A 146 -26.21 -65.96 -9.64
C MET A 146 -26.65 -64.73 -10.46
N GLY A 147 -26.86 -63.58 -9.80
CA GLY A 147 -27.24 -62.33 -10.47
C GLY A 147 -26.16 -61.86 -11.45
N ARG A 148 -24.87 -61.94 -11.07
CA ARG A 148 -23.74 -61.61 -11.96
C ARG A 148 -23.69 -62.51 -13.19
N LEU A 149 -23.93 -63.80 -13.02
CA LEU A 149 -23.97 -64.75 -14.16
C LEU A 149 -25.13 -64.44 -15.10
N LYS A 150 -26.33 -64.12 -14.57
CA LYS A 150 -27.47 -63.70 -15.42
C LYS A 150 -27.20 -62.39 -16.16
N ALA A 151 -26.50 -61.45 -15.52
CA ALA A 151 -26.06 -60.23 -16.19
C ALA A 151 -25.09 -60.54 -17.34
N GLN A 152 -24.12 -61.44 -17.12
CA GLN A 152 -23.18 -61.89 -18.17
C GLN A 152 -23.85 -62.66 -19.31
N ALA A 153 -24.91 -63.44 -19.00
CA ALA A 153 -25.71 -64.15 -19.99
C ALA A 153 -26.59 -63.22 -20.86
N GLY A 154 -26.61 -61.91 -20.59
CA GLY A 154 -27.45 -60.95 -21.31
C GLY A 154 -28.92 -61.02 -20.93
N ALA A 155 -29.25 -61.52 -19.74
CA ALA A 155 -30.59 -61.59 -19.18
C ALA A 155 -30.78 -60.55 -18.05
N PRO A 156 -30.83 -59.23 -18.36
CA PRO A 156 -30.78 -58.17 -17.35
C PRO A 156 -31.98 -58.14 -16.41
N ARG A 157 -33.19 -58.50 -16.87
CA ARG A 157 -34.39 -58.53 -16.02
C ARG A 157 -34.29 -59.61 -14.95
N GLU A 158 -33.91 -60.82 -15.35
CA GLU A 158 -33.70 -61.94 -14.43
C GLU A 158 -32.54 -61.65 -13.46
N ALA A 159 -31.48 -60.98 -13.92
CA ALA A 159 -30.39 -60.55 -13.05
C ALA A 159 -30.86 -59.56 -11.98
N LEU A 160 -31.69 -58.58 -12.34
CA LEU A 160 -32.29 -57.63 -11.39
C LEU A 160 -33.16 -58.34 -10.34
N ASP A 161 -34.02 -59.28 -10.75
CA ASP A 161 -34.86 -60.04 -9.83
C ASP A 161 -34.00 -60.81 -8.80
N VAL A 162 -32.91 -61.42 -9.25
CA VAL A 162 -31.97 -62.16 -8.39
C VAL A 162 -31.20 -61.22 -7.46
N PHE A 163 -30.77 -60.04 -7.94
CA PHE A 163 -30.12 -59.05 -7.08
C PHE A 163 -31.08 -58.43 -6.05
N HIS A 164 -32.34 -58.18 -6.41
CA HIS A 164 -33.35 -57.73 -5.46
C HIS A 164 -33.60 -58.77 -4.37
N ALA A 165 -33.68 -60.06 -4.73
CA ALA A 165 -33.74 -61.14 -3.75
C ALA A 165 -32.51 -61.17 -2.82
N ALA A 166 -31.31 -60.85 -3.33
CA ALA A 166 -30.13 -60.71 -2.48
C ALA A 166 -30.24 -59.52 -1.51
N CYS A 167 -30.77 -58.38 -1.96
CA CYS A 167 -31.02 -57.21 -1.11
C CYS A 167 -32.10 -57.45 -0.05
N GLU A 168 -33.09 -58.30 -0.32
CA GLU A 168 -34.11 -58.70 0.67
C GLU A 168 -33.52 -59.56 1.81
N LEU A 169 -32.51 -60.39 1.50
CA LEU A 169 -31.84 -61.24 2.50
C LEU A 169 -30.93 -60.44 3.43
N ASP A 170 -30.16 -59.49 2.89
CA ASP A 170 -29.28 -58.63 3.67
C ASP A 170 -29.39 -57.18 3.19
N PRO A 171 -30.32 -56.40 3.77
CA PRO A 171 -30.53 -55.02 3.37
C PRO A 171 -29.37 -54.08 3.69
N GLN A 172 -28.37 -54.46 4.50
CA GLN A 172 -27.25 -53.55 4.81
C GLN A 172 -26.06 -53.74 3.87
N ARG A 173 -25.98 -54.86 3.16
CA ARG A 173 -24.91 -55.10 2.21
C ARG A 173 -25.05 -54.30 0.92
N VAL A 174 -23.92 -53.80 0.45
CA VAL A 174 -23.85 -52.85 -0.66
C VAL A 174 -23.60 -53.54 -2.01
N GLU A 175 -22.96 -54.71 -2.06
CA GLU A 175 -22.46 -55.28 -3.31
C GLU A 175 -23.56 -55.65 -4.30
N ALA A 176 -24.71 -56.13 -3.81
CA ALA A 176 -25.87 -56.42 -4.66
C ALA A 176 -26.51 -55.15 -5.22
N ARG A 177 -26.54 -54.06 -4.44
CA ARG A 177 -27.06 -52.75 -4.89
C ARG A 177 -26.11 -52.08 -5.89
N GLU A 178 -24.81 -52.18 -5.67
CA GLU A 178 -23.80 -51.71 -6.63
C GLU A 178 -23.95 -52.45 -7.98
N ALA A 179 -24.15 -53.78 -7.95
CA ALA A 179 -24.39 -54.57 -9.15
C ALA A 179 -25.69 -54.19 -9.87
N ILE A 180 -26.76 -53.85 -9.14
CA ILE A 180 -28.00 -53.29 -9.72
C ILE A 180 -27.72 -51.96 -10.44
N VAL A 181 -27.00 -51.04 -9.80
CA VAL A 181 -26.64 -49.74 -10.39
C VAL A 181 -25.83 -49.93 -11.68
N GLU A 182 -24.77 -50.73 -11.64
CA GLU A 182 -23.92 -51.01 -12.81
C GLU A 182 -24.72 -51.60 -13.97
N LEU A 183 -25.61 -52.55 -13.67
CA LEU A 183 -26.45 -53.20 -14.67
C LEU A 183 -27.48 -52.23 -15.29
N LEU A 184 -28.05 -51.31 -14.50
CA LEU A 184 -29.01 -50.31 -14.98
C LEU A 184 -28.32 -49.22 -15.82
N GLU A 185 -27.13 -48.76 -15.41
CA GLU A 185 -26.32 -47.82 -16.18
C GLU A 185 -25.87 -48.44 -17.51
N ALA A 186 -25.43 -49.70 -17.53
CA ALA A 186 -25.05 -50.40 -18.76
C ALA A 186 -26.21 -50.54 -19.76
N GLN A 187 -27.46 -50.57 -19.28
CA GLN A 187 -28.67 -50.61 -20.10
C GLN A 187 -29.13 -49.22 -20.56
N GLY A 188 -28.52 -48.14 -20.07
CA GLY A 188 -29.00 -46.78 -20.29
C GLY A 188 -30.33 -46.46 -19.62
N ALA A 189 -30.71 -47.22 -18.59
CA ALA A 189 -31.94 -47.00 -17.82
C ALA A 189 -31.73 -45.92 -16.75
N TRP A 190 -31.39 -44.70 -17.19
CA TRP A 190 -30.88 -43.62 -16.33
C TRP A 190 -31.79 -43.25 -15.14
N PRO A 191 -33.13 -43.11 -15.29
CA PRO A 191 -33.99 -42.81 -14.14
C PRO A 191 -33.97 -43.91 -13.07
N ALA A 192 -34.00 -45.18 -13.50
CA ALA A 192 -33.93 -46.31 -12.58
C ALA A 192 -32.56 -46.43 -11.92
N ALA A 193 -31.47 -46.12 -12.64
CA ALA A 193 -30.13 -46.05 -12.06
C ALA A 193 -30.03 -44.96 -10.98
N ALA A 194 -30.66 -43.80 -11.18
CA ALA A 194 -30.74 -42.73 -10.17
C ALA A 194 -31.52 -43.15 -8.92
N ASP A 195 -32.64 -43.87 -9.09
CA ASP A 195 -33.40 -44.45 -7.97
C ASP A 195 -32.56 -45.48 -7.20
N ALA A 196 -31.85 -46.37 -7.92
CA ALA A 196 -30.98 -47.38 -7.33
C ALA A 196 -29.79 -46.77 -6.57
N LEU A 197 -29.17 -45.71 -7.10
CA LEU A 197 -28.12 -44.95 -6.42
C LEU A 197 -28.62 -44.27 -5.14
N ARG A 198 -29.84 -43.73 -5.13
CA ARG A 198 -30.47 -43.18 -3.91
C ARG A 198 -30.72 -44.27 -2.86
N ALA A 199 -31.23 -45.44 -3.27
CA ALA A 199 -31.38 -46.58 -2.38
C ALA A 199 -30.04 -47.12 -1.84
N LEU A 200 -28.96 -46.99 -2.61
CA LEU A 200 -27.60 -47.30 -2.15
C LEU A 200 -27.10 -46.27 -1.13
N LEU A 201 -27.46 -44.99 -1.28
CA LEU A 201 -27.11 -43.93 -0.35
C LEU A 201 -27.73 -44.16 1.05
N ASP A 202 -28.96 -44.68 1.11
CA ASP A 202 -29.68 -44.99 2.37
C ASP A 202 -28.94 -46.01 3.26
N VAL A 203 -28.14 -46.88 2.65
CA VAL A 203 -27.39 -47.95 3.34
C VAL A 203 -25.90 -47.68 3.45
N ALA A 204 -25.38 -46.69 2.73
CA ALA A 204 -23.98 -46.30 2.83
C ALA A 204 -23.72 -45.63 4.20
N GLU A 205 -22.77 -46.15 4.97
CA GLU A 205 -22.40 -45.56 6.27
C GLU A 205 -21.17 -44.63 6.17
N ALA A 206 -20.19 -44.98 5.35
CA ALA A 206 -18.95 -44.23 5.22
C ALA A 206 -19.17 -42.89 4.49
N PRO A 207 -18.69 -41.75 5.04
CA PRO A 207 -18.79 -40.43 4.39
C PRO A 207 -18.19 -40.41 2.97
N GLU A 208 -17.06 -41.09 2.76
CA GLU A 208 -16.39 -41.16 1.47
C GLU A 208 -17.23 -41.93 0.44
N ALA A 209 -17.93 -42.98 0.88
CA ALA A 209 -18.83 -43.75 0.03
C ALA A 209 -20.06 -42.93 -0.35
N ARG A 210 -20.68 -42.23 0.63
CA ARG A 210 -21.80 -41.31 0.38
C ARG A 210 -21.41 -40.21 -0.60
N ARG A 211 -20.22 -39.62 -0.43
CA ARG A 211 -19.67 -38.62 -1.35
C ARG A 211 -19.49 -39.19 -2.76
N ALA A 212 -18.89 -40.38 -2.90
CA ALA A 212 -18.71 -41.01 -4.21
C ALA A 212 -20.06 -41.28 -4.93
N ILE A 213 -21.07 -41.74 -4.18
CA ILE A 213 -22.44 -41.96 -4.70
C ILE A 213 -23.06 -40.64 -5.15
N ASN A 214 -23.00 -39.59 -4.33
CA ASN A 214 -23.53 -38.27 -4.66
C ASN A 214 -22.86 -37.64 -5.89
N LEU A 215 -21.54 -37.79 -6.05
CA LEU A 215 -20.83 -37.34 -7.25
C LEU A 215 -21.26 -38.11 -8.51
N ARG A 216 -21.58 -39.41 -8.37
CA ARG A 216 -22.10 -40.23 -9.48
C ARG A 216 -23.53 -39.84 -9.83
N LEU A 217 -24.39 -39.59 -8.82
CA LEU A 217 -25.74 -39.04 -9.00
C LEU A 217 -25.69 -37.69 -9.72
N ALA A 218 -24.80 -36.79 -9.31
CA ALA A 218 -24.65 -35.48 -9.95
C ALA A 218 -24.35 -35.60 -11.45
N ARG A 219 -23.36 -36.42 -11.83
CA ARG A 219 -23.01 -36.66 -13.24
C ARG A 219 -24.17 -37.27 -14.02
N LEU A 220 -24.90 -38.20 -13.41
CA LEU A 220 -26.04 -38.84 -14.07
C LEU A 220 -27.19 -37.83 -14.30
N TYR A 221 -27.48 -36.98 -13.31
CA TYR A 221 -28.47 -35.91 -13.43
C TYR A 221 -28.06 -34.88 -14.49
N GLU A 222 -26.79 -34.51 -14.56
CA GLU A 222 -26.26 -33.54 -15.51
C GLU A 222 -26.18 -34.09 -16.95
N GLU A 223 -25.48 -35.21 -17.16
CA GLU A 223 -25.13 -35.70 -18.50
C GLU A 223 -26.28 -36.45 -19.19
N GLN A 224 -27.08 -37.20 -18.41
CA GLN A 224 -28.04 -38.17 -18.97
C GLN A 224 -29.50 -37.75 -18.78
N LEU A 225 -29.81 -37.06 -17.68
CA LEU A 225 -31.18 -36.66 -17.35
C LEU A 225 -31.49 -35.18 -17.61
N ASP A 226 -30.46 -34.35 -17.83
CA ASP A 226 -30.56 -32.89 -17.99
C ASP A 226 -31.35 -32.21 -16.84
N ASP A 227 -31.25 -32.78 -15.63
CA ASP A 227 -31.89 -32.26 -14.41
C ASP A 227 -30.86 -31.51 -13.56
N ARG A 228 -30.61 -30.26 -13.95
CA ARG A 228 -29.63 -29.39 -13.28
C ARG A 228 -29.94 -29.19 -11.79
N ARG A 229 -31.22 -29.14 -11.40
CA ARG A 229 -31.60 -28.91 -10.00
C ARG A 229 -31.16 -30.07 -9.13
N MET A 230 -31.44 -31.29 -9.58
CA MET A 230 -31.03 -32.50 -8.85
C MET A 230 -29.50 -32.70 -8.87
N ALA A 231 -28.82 -32.27 -9.93
CA ALA A 231 -27.36 -32.27 -9.99
C ALA A 231 -26.74 -31.34 -8.92
N ILE A 232 -27.27 -30.13 -8.76
CA ILE A 232 -26.84 -29.17 -7.73
C ILE A 232 -27.06 -29.78 -6.33
N GLU A 233 -28.25 -30.31 -6.04
CA GLU A 233 -28.57 -30.91 -4.74
C GLU A 233 -27.62 -32.09 -4.42
N ALA A 234 -27.34 -32.96 -5.40
CA ALA A 234 -26.40 -34.06 -5.22
C ALA A 234 -24.96 -33.57 -4.93
N LEU A 235 -24.49 -32.52 -5.60
CA LEU A 235 -23.17 -31.94 -5.34
C LEU A 235 -23.10 -31.21 -3.98
N GLU A 236 -24.18 -30.57 -3.53
CA GLU A 236 -24.27 -29.99 -2.18
C GLU A 236 -24.14 -31.08 -1.11
N TYR A 237 -24.80 -32.22 -1.28
CA TYR A 237 -24.63 -33.37 -0.39
C TYR A 237 -23.21 -33.97 -0.47
N ALA A 238 -22.56 -33.94 -1.63
CA ALA A 238 -21.16 -34.36 -1.76
C ALA A 238 -20.18 -33.43 -1.02
N LEU A 239 -20.57 -32.18 -0.74
CA LEU A 239 -19.80 -31.19 0.01
C LEU A 239 -20.06 -31.20 1.53
N VAL A 240 -20.82 -32.15 2.07
CA VAL A 240 -20.97 -32.22 3.53
C VAL A 240 -19.63 -32.57 4.19
N GLU A 241 -18.88 -33.51 3.61
CA GLU A 241 -17.59 -33.95 4.14
C GLU A 241 -16.67 -34.44 2.98
N PRO A 242 -15.62 -33.69 2.57
CA PRO A 242 -15.16 -32.40 3.11
C PRO A 242 -15.88 -31.17 2.51
N PRO A 243 -16.15 -30.12 3.30
CA PRO A 243 -16.82 -28.89 2.86
C PRO A 243 -15.99 -27.99 1.96
N ASP A 244 -14.68 -28.15 1.94
CA ASP A 244 -13.77 -27.26 1.22
C ASP A 244 -13.16 -27.91 -0.02
N ASP A 245 -13.87 -28.88 -0.60
CA ASP A 245 -13.45 -29.48 -1.87
C ASP A 245 -13.59 -28.49 -3.02
N ARG A 246 -12.47 -27.90 -3.40
CA ARG A 246 -12.38 -26.95 -4.51
C ARG A 246 -12.96 -27.48 -5.82
N THR A 247 -12.77 -28.77 -6.12
CA THR A 247 -13.25 -29.34 -7.39
C THR A 247 -14.77 -29.37 -7.46
N VAL A 248 -15.42 -29.70 -6.35
CA VAL A 248 -16.89 -29.72 -6.25
C VAL A 248 -17.45 -28.30 -6.16
N LEU A 249 -16.78 -27.39 -5.47
CA LEU A 249 -17.15 -25.97 -5.42
C LEU A 249 -17.07 -25.30 -6.79
N ASP A 250 -16.00 -25.52 -7.55
CA ASP A 250 -15.86 -25.00 -8.92
C ASP A 250 -16.97 -25.56 -9.82
N HIS A 251 -17.32 -26.85 -9.67
CA HIS A 251 -18.41 -27.46 -10.43
C HIS A 251 -19.78 -26.88 -10.07
N LEU A 252 -20.10 -26.76 -8.77
CA LEU A 252 -21.33 -26.12 -8.29
C LEU A 252 -21.45 -24.67 -8.75
N LEU A 253 -20.33 -23.93 -8.81
CA LEU A 253 -20.34 -22.55 -9.26
C LEU A 253 -20.80 -22.46 -10.71
N VAL A 254 -20.26 -23.31 -11.61
CA VAL A 254 -20.68 -23.36 -13.02
C VAL A 254 -22.17 -23.68 -13.13
N LEU A 255 -22.65 -24.72 -12.45
CA LEU A 255 -24.06 -25.10 -12.52
C LEU A 255 -25.00 -24.02 -11.97
N ASN A 256 -24.64 -23.34 -10.88
CA ASN A 256 -25.45 -22.24 -10.35
C ASN A 256 -25.47 -21.01 -11.27
N GLN A 257 -24.34 -20.69 -11.92
CA GLN A 257 -24.27 -19.62 -12.92
C GLN A 257 -25.17 -19.94 -14.12
N GLU A 258 -25.12 -21.17 -14.63
CA GLU A 258 -25.96 -21.60 -15.74
C GLU A 258 -27.45 -21.74 -15.35
N ALA A 259 -27.75 -22.00 -14.08
CA ALA A 259 -29.11 -21.94 -13.52
C ALA A 259 -29.64 -20.51 -13.36
N GLY A 260 -28.76 -19.50 -13.41
CA GLY A 260 -29.11 -18.10 -13.17
C GLY A 260 -29.28 -17.75 -11.68
N ASP A 261 -28.82 -18.59 -10.75
CA ASP A 261 -28.82 -18.28 -9.32
C ASP A 261 -27.53 -17.53 -8.94
N ALA A 262 -27.52 -16.23 -9.23
CA ALA A 262 -26.38 -15.37 -8.97
C ALA A 262 -26.06 -15.21 -7.47
N TYR A 263 -27.04 -15.35 -6.57
CA TYR A 263 -26.78 -15.27 -5.13
C TYR A 263 -26.04 -16.52 -4.62
N ALA A 264 -26.49 -17.72 -5.00
CA ALA A 264 -25.79 -18.95 -4.68
C ALA A 264 -24.38 -18.98 -5.28
N ALA A 265 -24.22 -18.50 -6.51
CA ALA A 265 -22.91 -18.35 -7.15
C ALA A 265 -21.98 -17.43 -6.36
N VAL A 266 -22.47 -16.28 -5.86
CA VAL A 266 -21.68 -15.38 -5.01
C VAL A 266 -21.21 -16.07 -3.74
N ASP A 267 -22.06 -16.82 -3.05
CA ASP A 267 -21.68 -17.51 -1.81
C ASP A 267 -20.66 -18.63 -2.04
N LEU A 268 -20.75 -19.34 -3.16
CA LEU A 268 -19.72 -20.30 -3.60
C LEU A 268 -18.40 -19.59 -3.94
N MET A 269 -18.46 -18.44 -4.63
CA MET A 269 -17.27 -17.64 -4.92
C MET A 269 -16.59 -17.13 -3.64
N LYS A 270 -17.34 -16.75 -2.60
CA LYS A 270 -16.78 -16.35 -1.29
C LYS A 270 -16.00 -17.51 -0.66
N ARG A 271 -16.57 -18.71 -0.62
CA ARG A 271 -15.88 -19.93 -0.12
C ARG A 271 -14.61 -20.20 -0.91
N LEU A 272 -14.71 -20.17 -2.24
CA LEU A 272 -13.56 -20.31 -3.13
C LEU A 272 -12.50 -19.23 -2.90
N ALA A 273 -12.88 -18.00 -2.57
CA ALA A 273 -11.95 -16.93 -2.21
C ALA A 273 -11.20 -17.21 -0.90
N GLU A 274 -11.83 -17.85 0.09
CA GLU A 274 -11.16 -18.22 1.34
C GLU A 274 -10.11 -19.34 1.15
N LEU A 275 -10.34 -20.23 0.17
CA LEU A 275 -9.43 -21.32 -0.16
C LEU A 275 -8.22 -20.90 -1.01
N GLU A 276 -8.17 -19.65 -1.49
CA GLU A 276 -7.05 -19.17 -2.28
C GLU A 276 -5.78 -18.98 -1.41
N PRO A 277 -4.64 -19.60 -1.77
CA PRO A 277 -3.44 -19.56 -0.93
C PRO A 277 -2.75 -18.19 -0.96
N THR A 278 -2.79 -17.50 -2.11
CA THR A 278 -2.09 -16.22 -2.29
C THR A 278 -2.97 -15.05 -1.87
N ALA A 279 -2.38 -14.08 -1.17
CA ALA A 279 -3.06 -12.83 -0.80
C ALA A 279 -3.66 -12.12 -2.04
N ARG A 280 -2.88 -12.08 -3.13
CA ARG A 280 -3.29 -11.50 -4.41
C ARG A 280 -4.45 -12.25 -5.06
N GLY A 281 -4.41 -13.59 -5.08
CA GLY A 281 -5.49 -14.42 -5.62
C GLY A 281 -6.77 -14.30 -4.82
N ARG A 282 -6.67 -14.28 -3.48
CA ARG A 282 -7.82 -13.98 -2.58
C ARG A 282 -8.44 -12.64 -2.93
N ALA A 283 -7.61 -11.60 -3.02
CA ALA A 283 -8.08 -10.27 -3.33
C ALA A 283 -8.78 -10.24 -4.70
N GLN A 284 -8.19 -10.86 -5.73
CA GLN A 284 -8.77 -10.93 -7.08
C GLN A 284 -10.16 -11.55 -7.10
N ARG A 285 -10.38 -12.63 -6.34
CA ARG A 285 -11.69 -13.26 -6.23
C ARG A 285 -12.70 -12.35 -5.52
N TRP A 286 -12.30 -11.72 -4.42
CA TRP A 286 -13.17 -10.76 -3.71
C TRP A 286 -13.53 -9.56 -4.57
N LEU A 287 -12.62 -9.09 -5.43
CA LEU A 287 -12.90 -8.01 -6.37
C LEU A 287 -13.92 -8.44 -7.43
N ALA A 288 -13.77 -9.64 -8.00
CA ALA A 288 -14.75 -10.19 -8.95
C ALA A 288 -16.14 -10.38 -8.33
N ILE A 289 -16.21 -10.80 -7.06
CA ILE A 289 -17.47 -10.89 -6.30
C ILE A 289 -18.11 -9.50 -6.16
N GLY A 290 -17.33 -8.48 -5.79
CA GLY A 290 -17.82 -7.11 -5.64
C GLY A 290 -18.33 -6.51 -6.96
N GLU A 291 -17.64 -6.77 -8.07
CA GLU A 291 -18.08 -6.35 -9.41
C GLU A 291 -19.39 -7.02 -9.79
N LEU A 292 -19.50 -8.34 -9.63
CA LEU A 292 -20.72 -9.11 -9.91
C LEU A 292 -21.92 -8.57 -9.09
N LEU A 293 -21.72 -8.36 -7.79
CA LEU A 293 -22.73 -7.80 -6.90
C LEU A 293 -23.18 -6.41 -7.32
N GLN A 294 -22.25 -5.59 -7.81
CA GLN A 294 -22.55 -4.23 -8.27
C GLN A 294 -23.23 -4.20 -9.63
N THR A 295 -22.83 -5.05 -10.58
CA THR A 295 -23.32 -4.97 -11.97
C THR A 295 -24.56 -5.81 -12.23
N GLU A 296 -24.63 -7.02 -11.70
CA GLU A 296 -25.72 -7.96 -12.00
C GLU A 296 -26.80 -7.96 -10.92
N LEU A 297 -26.40 -7.80 -9.65
CA LEU A 297 -27.31 -7.91 -8.50
C LEU A 297 -27.76 -6.55 -7.93
N ASP A 298 -27.14 -5.45 -8.35
CA ASP A 298 -27.37 -4.08 -7.84
C ASP A 298 -27.34 -3.99 -6.29
N ASP A 299 -26.59 -4.87 -5.64
CA ASP A 299 -26.44 -4.93 -4.18
C ASP A 299 -25.18 -4.16 -3.75
N ALA A 300 -25.30 -2.84 -3.72
CA ALA A 300 -24.21 -1.94 -3.38
C ALA A 300 -23.61 -2.22 -1.98
N ALA A 301 -24.43 -2.64 -1.02
CA ALA A 301 -23.98 -2.89 0.36
C ALA A 301 -23.06 -4.12 0.43
N GLN A 302 -23.45 -5.22 -0.22
CA GLN A 302 -22.59 -6.40 -0.29
C GLN A 302 -21.37 -6.17 -1.19
N ALA A 303 -21.50 -5.40 -2.27
CA ALA A 303 -20.37 -5.04 -3.13
C ALA A 303 -19.28 -4.27 -2.35
N ILE A 304 -19.68 -3.29 -1.53
CA ILE A 304 -18.76 -2.57 -0.63
C ILE A 304 -18.02 -3.53 0.30
N ASN A 305 -18.73 -4.45 0.96
CA ASN A 305 -18.10 -5.42 1.86
C ASN A 305 -17.12 -6.34 1.10
N ALA A 306 -17.47 -6.76 -0.12
CA ALA A 306 -16.57 -7.57 -0.96
C ALA A 306 -15.28 -6.80 -1.34
N PHE A 307 -15.39 -5.52 -1.72
CA PHE A 307 -14.22 -4.68 -1.97
C PHE A 307 -13.38 -4.42 -0.72
N GLU A 308 -14.01 -4.27 0.46
CA GLU A 308 -13.29 -4.21 1.75
C GLU A 308 -12.50 -5.49 2.02
N HIS A 309 -13.08 -6.66 1.77
CA HIS A 309 -12.37 -7.94 1.86
C HIS A 309 -11.22 -8.04 0.85
N ALA A 310 -11.40 -7.55 -0.38
CA ALA A 310 -10.35 -7.51 -1.39
C ALA A 310 -9.15 -6.67 -0.93
N LEU A 311 -9.41 -5.45 -0.43
CA LEU A 311 -8.36 -4.57 0.07
C LEU A 311 -7.72 -5.08 1.37
N ALA A 312 -8.48 -5.75 2.24
CA ALA A 312 -7.93 -6.38 3.44
C ALA A 312 -7.01 -7.57 3.10
N ALA A 313 -7.32 -8.32 2.04
CA ALA A 313 -6.49 -9.44 1.58
C ALA A 313 -5.17 -8.97 0.96
N ASP A 314 -5.19 -7.90 0.15
CA ASP A 314 -3.99 -7.25 -0.40
C ASP A 314 -4.09 -5.71 -0.25
N PRO A 315 -3.56 -5.14 0.85
CA PRO A 315 -3.58 -3.69 1.09
C PRO A 315 -2.80 -2.87 0.06
N THR A 316 -1.92 -3.51 -0.72
CA THR A 316 -1.14 -2.81 -1.76
C THR A 316 -1.88 -2.69 -3.07
N TRP A 317 -3.03 -3.35 -3.22
CA TRP A 317 -3.77 -3.35 -4.46
C TRP A 317 -4.59 -2.08 -4.66
N PHE A 318 -4.00 -1.12 -5.38
CA PHE A 318 -4.63 0.17 -5.67
C PHE A 318 -5.99 0.07 -6.39
N GLU A 319 -6.21 -0.97 -7.21
CA GLU A 319 -7.49 -1.14 -7.91
C GLU A 319 -8.64 -1.47 -6.94
N ALA A 320 -8.39 -2.30 -5.92
CA ALA A 320 -9.37 -2.60 -4.88
C ALA A 320 -9.73 -1.33 -4.09
N PHE A 321 -8.74 -0.50 -3.78
CA PHE A 321 -8.97 0.82 -3.19
C PHE A 321 -9.86 1.71 -4.08
N ARG A 322 -9.54 1.82 -5.38
CA ARG A 322 -10.28 2.67 -6.33
C ARG A 322 -11.74 2.26 -6.50
N LEU A 323 -12.01 0.95 -6.57
CA LEU A 323 -13.39 0.44 -6.66
C LEU A 323 -14.16 0.65 -5.36
N LEU A 324 -13.53 0.39 -4.21
CA LEU A 324 -14.13 0.65 -2.91
C LEU A 324 -14.43 2.15 -2.72
N GLU A 325 -13.47 3.03 -3.03
CA GLU A 325 -13.65 4.49 -2.96
C GLU A 325 -14.84 4.93 -3.83
N ARG A 326 -14.90 4.47 -5.08
CA ARG A 326 -16.03 4.78 -5.98
C ARG A 326 -17.36 4.27 -5.45
N ALA A 327 -17.40 3.05 -4.91
CA ALA A 327 -18.63 2.47 -4.36
C ALA A 327 -19.11 3.24 -3.12
N LEU A 328 -18.20 3.63 -2.23
CA LEU A 328 -18.52 4.41 -1.03
C LEU A 328 -18.97 5.84 -1.37
N LEU A 329 -18.34 6.48 -2.37
CA LEU A 329 -18.78 7.79 -2.86
C LEU A 329 -20.19 7.74 -3.47
N ALA A 330 -20.51 6.67 -4.22
CA ALA A 330 -21.84 6.48 -4.77
C ALA A 330 -22.91 6.20 -3.70
N ALA A 331 -22.51 5.56 -2.59
CA ALA A 331 -23.35 5.27 -1.44
C ALA A 331 -23.44 6.41 -0.40
N ASP A 332 -22.70 7.51 -0.60
CA ASP A 332 -22.61 8.64 0.34
C ASP A 332 -22.13 8.24 1.76
N ASP A 333 -21.36 7.14 1.88
CA ASP A 333 -20.87 6.65 3.17
C ASP A 333 -19.52 7.30 3.52
N HIS A 334 -19.61 8.56 3.97
CA HIS A 334 -18.45 9.36 4.35
C HIS A 334 -17.65 8.79 5.52
N ARG A 335 -18.29 8.04 6.43
CA ARG A 335 -17.63 7.44 7.60
C ARG A 335 -16.67 6.33 7.18
N ARG A 336 -17.10 5.45 6.27
CA ARG A 336 -16.22 4.42 5.72
C ARG A 336 -15.13 5.03 4.84
N LEU A 337 -15.42 6.09 4.08
CA LEU A 337 -14.42 6.82 3.29
C LEU A 337 -13.31 7.42 4.17
N ASP A 338 -13.65 8.07 5.28
CA ASP A 338 -12.67 8.57 6.25
C ASP A 338 -11.74 7.44 6.73
N GLY A 339 -12.33 6.31 7.14
CA GLY A 339 -11.58 5.14 7.57
C GLY A 339 -10.68 4.54 6.47
N LEU A 340 -11.14 4.57 5.22
CA LEU A 340 -10.39 4.09 4.05
C LEU A 340 -9.17 4.97 3.77
N TYR A 341 -9.33 6.30 3.71
CA TYR A 341 -8.22 7.22 3.47
C TYR A 341 -7.19 7.20 4.60
N ARG A 342 -7.63 7.11 5.87
CA ARG A 342 -6.71 6.97 7.01
C ARG A 342 -5.86 5.71 6.93
N ARG A 343 -6.44 4.57 6.55
CA ARG A 343 -5.69 3.31 6.36
C ARG A 343 -4.64 3.46 5.26
N MET A 344 -5.02 4.04 4.12
CA MET A 344 -4.09 4.28 3.00
C MET A 344 -2.96 5.24 3.36
N LEU A 345 -3.26 6.32 4.08
CA LEU A 345 -2.23 7.27 4.56
C LEU A 345 -1.29 6.62 5.59
N ALA A 346 -1.81 5.77 6.48
CA ALA A 346 -0.98 5.03 7.43
C ALA A 346 -0.02 4.06 6.72
N GLN A 347 -0.48 3.41 5.64
CA GLN A 347 0.36 2.57 4.79
C GLN A 347 1.39 3.40 4.01
N ALA A 348 1.01 4.57 3.49
CA ALA A 348 1.93 5.51 2.84
C ALA A 348 3.12 5.88 3.73
N ALA A 349 2.86 6.06 5.03
CA ALA A 349 3.89 6.38 6.02
C ALA A 349 4.88 5.22 6.26
N GLN A 350 4.47 3.97 6.03
CA GLN A 350 5.29 2.77 6.17
C GLN A 350 6.05 2.41 4.89
N GLY A 351 5.62 2.90 3.72
CA GLY A 351 6.37 2.76 2.47
C GLY A 351 5.70 3.36 1.23
N GLY A 352 6.43 4.24 0.54
CA GLY A 352 6.53 4.27 -0.92
C GLY A 352 5.40 4.86 -1.77
N LEU A 353 4.36 5.48 -1.20
CA LEU A 353 3.41 6.24 -2.01
C LEU A 353 4.04 7.59 -2.42
N ASP A 354 3.84 7.99 -3.69
CA ASP A 354 4.25 9.30 -4.21
C ASP A 354 3.60 10.40 -3.36
N ASP A 355 4.37 11.43 -3.01
CA ASP A 355 3.89 12.60 -2.27
C ASP A 355 2.66 13.24 -2.94
N ARG A 356 2.51 13.12 -4.27
CA ARG A 356 1.30 13.55 -4.98
C ARG A 356 0.05 12.80 -4.54
N VAL A 357 0.15 11.47 -4.38
CA VAL A 357 -0.96 10.62 -3.94
C VAL A 357 -1.26 10.87 -2.46
N VAL A 358 -0.22 11.00 -1.63
CA VAL A 358 -0.38 11.34 -0.21
C VAL A 358 -1.12 12.67 -0.05
N VAL A 359 -0.74 13.69 -0.81
CA VAL A 359 -1.42 15.00 -0.78
C VAL A 359 -2.88 14.87 -1.24
N ALA A 360 -3.17 14.13 -2.30
CA ALA A 360 -4.54 13.93 -2.77
C ALA A 360 -5.42 13.22 -1.74
N LEU A 361 -4.94 12.12 -1.15
CA LEU A 361 -5.66 11.38 -0.11
C LEU A 361 -5.90 12.24 1.14
N ALA A 362 -4.88 12.98 1.59
CA ALA A 362 -5.00 13.88 2.74
C ALA A 362 -5.94 15.06 2.47
N THR A 363 -5.97 15.57 1.24
CA THR A 363 -6.91 16.62 0.80
C THR A 363 -8.35 16.09 0.87
N ASN A 364 -8.63 14.95 0.23
CA ASN A 364 -9.96 14.34 0.25
C ASN A 364 -10.42 14.01 1.68
N LEU A 365 -9.52 13.48 2.51
CA LEU A 365 -9.79 13.21 3.92
C LEU A 365 -10.11 14.51 4.69
N GLY A 366 -9.33 15.57 4.47
CA GLY A 366 -9.53 16.87 5.07
C GLY A 366 -10.84 17.53 4.65
N GLU A 367 -11.23 17.40 3.38
CA GLU A 367 -12.50 17.91 2.84
C GLU A 367 -13.71 17.17 3.40
N ILE A 368 -13.70 15.83 3.40
CA ILE A 368 -14.80 15.03 3.96
C ILE A 368 -14.99 15.33 5.46
N ASN A 369 -13.90 15.41 6.23
CA ASN A 369 -14.01 15.73 7.65
C ASN A 369 -14.51 17.15 7.90
N ARG A 370 -14.12 18.11 7.05
CA ARG A 370 -14.54 19.50 7.17
C ARG A 370 -16.00 19.73 6.77
N LEU A 371 -16.43 19.15 5.64
CA LEU A 371 -17.72 19.47 5.02
C LEU A 371 -18.83 18.50 5.46
N GLU A 372 -18.55 17.20 5.46
CA GLU A 372 -19.59 16.17 5.63
C GLU A 372 -19.67 15.64 7.06
N LEU A 373 -18.52 15.35 7.70
CA LEU A 373 -18.48 14.81 9.06
C LEU A 373 -18.47 15.88 10.15
N ASN A 374 -18.20 17.13 9.79
CA ASN A 374 -18.09 18.27 10.71
C ASN A 374 -17.14 18.00 11.90
N ASP A 375 -16.01 17.34 11.63
CA ASP A 375 -14.93 17.08 12.58
C ASP A 375 -13.72 17.97 12.24
N PRO A 376 -13.64 19.19 12.81
CA PRO A 376 -12.59 20.14 12.47
C PRO A 376 -11.19 19.68 12.92
N GLN A 377 -11.10 18.83 13.96
CA GLN A 377 -9.81 18.33 14.43
C GLN A 377 -9.27 17.26 13.49
N ALA A 378 -10.11 16.32 13.05
CA ALA A 378 -9.71 15.33 12.05
C ALA A 378 -9.36 15.99 10.71
N ALA A 379 -10.11 17.01 10.30
CA ALA A 379 -9.78 17.81 9.12
C ALA A 379 -8.41 18.48 9.28
N LEU A 380 -8.15 19.11 10.43
CA LEU A 380 -6.88 19.78 10.72
C LEU A 380 -5.70 18.80 10.66
N ASP A 381 -5.84 17.61 11.21
CA ASP A 381 -4.79 16.57 11.17
C ASP A 381 -4.47 16.16 9.72
N ALA A 382 -5.50 15.99 8.87
CA ALA A 382 -5.33 15.66 7.47
C ALA A 382 -4.66 16.79 6.67
N TRP A 383 -5.11 18.03 6.83
CA TRP A 383 -4.49 19.19 6.18
C TRP A 383 -3.07 19.49 6.67
N THR A 384 -2.75 19.11 7.91
CA THR A 384 -1.37 19.17 8.42
C THR A 384 -0.45 18.23 7.65
N VAL A 385 -0.91 17.04 7.25
CA VAL A 385 -0.14 16.13 6.38
C VAL A 385 0.14 16.78 5.02
N VAL A 386 -0.82 17.52 4.46
CA VAL A 386 -0.61 18.28 3.22
C VAL A 386 0.51 19.31 3.40
N LEU A 387 0.47 20.11 4.48
CA LEU A 387 1.49 21.14 4.75
C LEU A 387 2.88 20.56 5.07
N GLN A 388 2.96 19.34 5.61
CA GLN A 388 4.24 18.65 5.81
C GLN A 388 4.92 18.29 4.47
N ARG A 389 4.15 17.96 3.44
CA ARG A 389 4.66 17.65 2.10
C ARG A 389 4.83 18.88 1.22
N ARG A 390 3.93 19.85 1.37
CA ARG A 390 3.96 21.13 0.65
C ARG A 390 3.84 22.28 1.64
N PRO A 391 4.97 22.71 2.24
CA PRO A 391 4.96 23.80 3.21
C PRO A 391 4.42 25.11 2.63
N ASP A 392 4.62 25.38 1.34
CA ASP A 392 4.20 26.64 0.73
C ASP A 392 2.82 26.54 0.02
N ASP A 393 2.02 25.51 0.32
CA ASP A 393 0.68 25.35 -0.24
C ASP A 393 -0.29 26.39 0.34
N VAL A 394 -0.66 27.36 -0.50
CA VAL A 394 -1.49 28.51 -0.12
C VAL A 394 -2.90 28.08 0.28
N GLU A 395 -3.49 27.11 -0.43
CA GLU A 395 -4.87 26.69 -0.16
C GLU A 395 -4.92 25.91 1.15
N ALA A 396 -4.02 24.94 1.34
CA ALA A 396 -3.94 24.20 2.59
C ALA A 396 -3.72 25.12 3.79
N ARG A 397 -2.90 26.17 3.68
CA ARG A 397 -2.70 27.16 4.76
C ARG A 397 -3.95 27.96 5.09
N ARG A 398 -4.76 28.32 4.08
CA ARG A 398 -6.05 29.02 4.31
C ARG A 398 -7.03 28.13 5.04
N VAL A 399 -7.20 26.89 4.58
CA VAL A 399 -8.09 25.92 5.23
C VAL A 399 -7.64 25.63 6.67
N VAL A 400 -6.34 25.45 6.90
CA VAL A 400 -5.80 25.24 8.26
C VAL A 400 -6.01 26.46 9.15
N ALA A 401 -5.88 27.68 8.63
CA ALA A 401 -6.17 28.89 9.38
C ALA A 401 -7.64 28.95 9.82
N GLU A 402 -8.57 28.70 8.89
CA GLU A 402 -10.01 28.63 9.17
C GLU A 402 -10.36 27.55 10.21
N LEU A 403 -9.73 26.37 10.11
CA LEU A 403 -9.92 25.28 11.08
C LEU A 403 -9.38 25.63 12.47
N TYR A 404 -8.26 26.36 12.55
CA TYR A 404 -7.77 26.87 13.83
C TYR A 404 -8.70 27.93 14.42
N GLU A 405 -9.30 28.80 13.62
CA GLU A 405 -10.32 29.73 14.10
C GLU A 405 -11.57 29.00 14.60
N ALA A 406 -12.05 27.99 13.86
CA ALA A 406 -13.20 27.19 14.26
C ALA A 406 -12.98 26.40 15.56
N THR A 407 -11.72 26.08 15.89
CA THR A 407 -11.32 25.40 17.12
C THR A 407 -10.78 26.34 18.21
N ASP A 408 -11.00 27.66 18.07
CA ASP A 408 -10.61 28.72 19.03
C ASP A 408 -9.08 28.79 19.31
N GLN A 409 -8.26 28.35 18.35
CA GLN A 409 -6.80 28.40 18.41
C GLN A 409 -6.26 29.62 17.65
N LEU A 410 -6.69 30.82 18.06
CA LEU A 410 -6.50 32.07 17.33
C LEU A 410 -5.02 32.42 17.06
N GLU A 411 -4.10 32.12 17.98
CA GLU A 411 -2.66 32.36 17.76
C GLU A 411 -2.09 31.48 16.64
N ARG A 412 -2.56 30.24 16.52
CA ARG A 412 -2.13 29.33 15.46
C ARG A 412 -2.73 29.72 14.11
N ALA A 413 -3.98 30.19 14.09
CA ALA A 413 -4.58 30.78 12.90
C ALA A 413 -3.79 32.01 12.42
N ALA A 414 -3.42 32.90 13.34
CA ALA A 414 -2.61 34.08 13.04
C ALA A 414 -1.23 33.70 12.46
N GLN A 415 -0.59 32.64 12.98
CA GLN A 415 0.66 32.12 12.43
C GLN A 415 0.52 31.64 10.98
N GLN A 416 -0.58 30.97 10.63
CA GLN A 416 -0.81 30.54 9.25
C GLN A 416 -1.01 31.71 8.30
N HIS A 417 -1.79 32.73 8.68
CA HIS A 417 -1.91 33.95 7.89
C HIS A 417 -0.59 34.71 7.78
N GLN A 418 0.25 34.72 8.83
CA GLN A 418 1.59 35.29 8.76
C GLN A 418 2.47 34.56 7.73
N HIS A 419 2.39 33.22 7.66
CA HIS A 419 3.09 32.44 6.63
C HIS A 419 2.58 32.75 5.22
N LEU A 420 1.27 32.98 5.04
CA LEU A 420 0.73 33.43 3.76
C LEU A 420 1.35 34.77 3.33
N LEU A 421 1.54 35.71 4.27
CA LEU A 421 2.21 36.99 4.00
C LEU A 421 3.72 36.84 3.76
N ASP A 422 4.36 35.80 4.27
CA ASP A 422 5.75 35.47 3.95
C ASP A 422 5.92 35.01 2.50
N ILE A 423 4.93 34.28 1.97
CA ILE A 423 4.88 33.83 0.57
C ILE A 423 4.51 35.01 -0.33
N ASN A 424 3.41 35.70 -0.02
CA ASN A 424 2.94 36.87 -0.74
C ASN A 424 2.64 38.03 0.21
N PRO A 425 3.57 38.98 0.37
CA PRO A 425 3.40 40.16 1.22
C PRO A 425 2.28 41.11 0.79
N ALA A 426 1.62 40.88 -0.35
CA ALA A 426 0.51 41.67 -0.85
C ALA A 426 -0.82 40.89 -0.84
N ASP A 427 -0.90 39.74 -0.15
CA ASP A 427 -2.17 39.02 0.03
C ASP A 427 -3.11 39.82 0.96
N ILE A 428 -4.07 40.53 0.34
CA ILE A 428 -5.03 41.40 1.00
C ILE A 428 -5.91 40.61 1.97
N ALA A 429 -6.37 39.42 1.57
CA ALA A 429 -7.23 38.59 2.40
C ALA A 429 -6.48 38.16 3.66
N ALA A 430 -5.25 37.66 3.52
CA ALA A 430 -4.42 37.28 4.66
C ALA A 430 -4.18 38.47 5.62
N MET A 431 -3.95 39.69 5.11
CA MET A 431 -3.82 40.89 5.95
C MET A 431 -5.10 41.21 6.71
N GLN A 432 -6.27 41.14 6.07
CA GLN A 432 -7.56 41.44 6.69
C GLN A 432 -7.93 40.43 7.78
N HIS A 433 -7.71 39.13 7.52
CA HIS A 433 -7.92 38.08 8.52
C HIS A 433 -6.95 38.23 9.69
N LEU A 434 -5.65 38.41 9.41
CA LEU A 434 -4.64 38.59 10.45
C LEU A 434 -4.89 39.84 11.30
N ARG A 435 -5.36 40.94 10.69
CA ARG A 435 -5.76 42.16 11.40
C ARG A 435 -6.89 41.87 12.38
N ARG A 436 -7.95 41.19 11.94
CA ARG A 436 -9.08 40.81 12.80
C ARG A 436 -8.60 39.96 13.98
N LEU A 437 -7.81 38.93 13.71
CA LEU A 437 -7.25 38.05 14.74
C LEU A 437 -6.39 38.82 15.74
N TYR A 438 -5.56 39.77 15.28
CA TYR A 438 -4.77 40.59 16.18
C TYR A 438 -5.60 41.56 17.02
N LEU A 439 -6.73 42.06 16.54
CA LEU A 439 -7.64 42.86 17.36
C LEU A 439 -8.29 42.00 18.46
N GLU A 440 -8.70 40.78 18.14
CA GLU A 440 -9.28 39.82 19.10
C GLU A 440 -8.25 39.39 20.16
N LEU A 441 -6.99 39.14 19.74
CA LEU A 441 -5.86 38.83 20.62
C LEU A 441 -5.31 40.04 21.40
N GLY A 442 -5.88 41.24 21.24
CA GLY A 442 -5.43 42.47 21.91
C GLY A 442 -4.08 43.01 21.41
N ARG A 443 -3.59 42.54 20.27
CA ARG A 443 -2.34 42.98 19.62
C ARG A 443 -2.57 44.19 18.71
N PHE A 444 -3.03 45.30 19.30
CA PHE A 444 -3.46 46.50 18.56
C PHE A 444 -2.38 47.11 17.65
N ASP A 445 -1.11 47.11 18.05
CA ASP A 445 -0.01 47.66 17.23
C ASP A 445 0.24 46.87 15.94
N ALA A 446 0.16 45.55 16.02
CA ALA A 446 0.30 44.69 14.85
C ALA A 446 -0.88 44.91 13.89
N ALA A 447 -2.12 45.00 14.41
CA ALA A 447 -3.29 45.35 13.62
C ALA A 447 -3.16 46.73 12.96
N TRP A 448 -2.60 47.72 13.66
CA TRP A 448 -2.36 49.06 13.11
C TRP A 448 -1.30 49.07 11.99
N CYS A 449 -0.25 48.25 12.12
CA CYS A 449 0.73 48.05 11.06
C CYS A 449 0.10 47.37 9.81
N LEU A 450 -0.84 46.44 9.99
CA LEU A 450 -1.58 45.86 8.87
C LEU A 450 -2.51 46.89 8.20
N CYS A 451 -3.18 47.75 8.98
CA CYS A 451 -3.98 48.85 8.40
C CYS A 451 -3.12 49.83 7.58
N GLN A 452 -1.87 50.09 7.99
CA GLN A 452 -0.92 50.86 7.19
C GLN A 452 -0.66 50.24 5.82
N ALA A 453 -0.45 48.92 5.78
CA ALA A 453 -0.22 48.19 4.54
C ALA A 453 -1.47 48.21 3.65
N LEU A 454 -2.65 47.94 4.22
CA LEU A 454 -3.93 47.98 3.50
C LEU A 454 -4.24 49.39 2.95
N ALA A 455 -3.92 50.44 3.71
CA ALA A 455 -4.09 51.82 3.27
C ALA A 455 -3.12 52.20 2.14
N TRP A 456 -1.90 51.67 2.16
CA TRP A 456 -0.94 51.84 1.06
C TRP A 456 -1.41 51.14 -0.23
N LEU A 457 -1.99 49.95 -0.09
CA LEU A 457 -2.55 49.18 -1.21
C LEU A 457 -3.90 49.73 -1.72
N ASP A 458 -4.42 50.79 -1.10
CA ASP A 458 -5.71 51.44 -1.42
C ASP A 458 -6.92 50.50 -1.35
N VAL A 459 -6.88 49.54 -0.43
CA VAL A 459 -7.95 48.55 -0.18
C VAL A 459 -8.49 48.59 1.25
N ALA A 460 -7.95 49.46 2.10
CA ALA A 460 -8.45 49.67 3.46
C ALA A 460 -9.87 50.24 3.45
N ASN A 461 -10.76 49.61 4.22
CA ASN A 461 -12.12 50.10 4.41
C ASN A 461 -12.14 51.38 5.31
N PRO A 462 -13.28 52.09 5.41
CA PRO A 462 -13.34 53.34 6.20
C PRO A 462 -12.97 53.18 7.68
N GLU A 463 -13.30 52.04 8.31
CA GLU A 463 -12.97 51.75 9.71
C GLU A 463 -11.48 51.49 9.89
N GLU A 464 -10.88 50.68 9.00
CA GLU A 464 -9.45 50.37 8.97
C GLU A 464 -8.63 51.65 8.76
N ARG A 465 -9.11 52.54 7.88
CA ARG A 465 -8.48 53.83 7.59
C ARG A 465 -8.62 54.80 8.76
N ALA A 466 -9.80 54.88 9.36
CA ALA A 466 -10.02 55.67 10.57
C ALA A 466 -9.15 55.20 11.74
N PHE A 467 -9.04 53.88 11.95
CA PHE A 467 -8.15 53.29 12.96
C PHE A 467 -6.69 53.61 12.67
N PHE A 468 -6.25 53.50 11.41
CA PHE A 468 -4.90 53.91 11.03
C PHE A 468 -4.65 55.40 11.32
N ASP A 469 -5.52 56.28 10.84
CA ASP A 469 -5.37 57.73 10.96
C ASP A 469 -5.45 58.22 12.43
N GLN A 470 -6.27 57.56 13.27
CA GLN A 470 -6.41 57.89 14.69
C GLN A 470 -5.09 57.81 15.46
N TYR A 471 -4.27 56.77 15.21
CA TYR A 471 -3.00 56.57 15.91
C TYR A 471 -1.79 57.07 15.12
N ARG A 472 -1.98 57.55 13.89
CA ARG A 472 -0.92 58.14 13.07
C ARG A 472 -0.47 59.48 13.67
N ARG A 473 0.77 59.54 14.16
CA ARG A 473 1.36 60.78 14.73
C ARG A 473 1.97 61.64 13.63
N ALA A 474 1.70 62.95 13.66
CA ALA A 474 2.25 63.92 12.70
C ALA A 474 3.77 64.21 12.87
N GLY A 475 4.35 63.85 14.02
CA GLY A 475 5.77 64.08 14.34
C GLY A 475 6.67 62.86 14.13
N LEU A 476 7.97 63.02 14.41
CA LEU A 476 8.95 61.95 14.33
C LEU A 476 8.65 60.83 15.34
N GLN A 477 8.43 59.61 14.83
CA GLN A 477 8.13 58.41 15.63
C GLN A 477 9.38 57.58 15.99
N ALA A 478 10.55 58.21 16.01
CA ALA A 478 11.80 57.53 16.30
C ALA A 478 11.77 56.78 17.64
N PRO A 479 12.52 55.66 17.76
CA PRO A 479 12.66 54.86 18.97
C PRO A 479 12.84 55.71 20.23
N ARG A 480 12.17 55.33 21.32
CA ARG A 480 12.32 56.00 22.63
C ARG A 480 13.55 55.53 23.39
N THR A 481 14.03 54.33 23.07
CA THR A 481 15.21 53.70 23.64
C THR A 481 16.28 53.51 22.56
N PRO A 482 17.58 53.59 22.92
CA PRO A 482 18.64 53.26 21.99
C PRO A 482 18.58 51.81 21.53
N LEU A 483 18.95 51.54 20.28
CA LEU A 483 18.95 50.19 19.71
C LEU A 483 19.97 49.30 20.41
N ALA A 484 19.51 48.16 20.92
CA ALA A 484 20.38 47.12 21.45
C ALA A 484 20.95 46.25 20.31
N ARG A 485 21.94 45.41 20.63
CA ARG A 485 22.52 44.47 19.67
C ARG A 485 21.47 43.54 19.02
N ALA A 486 20.49 43.08 19.78
CA ALA A 486 19.42 42.21 19.28
C ALA A 486 18.49 42.93 18.27
N ASP A 487 18.32 44.24 18.41
CA ASP A 487 17.52 45.04 17.47
C ASP A 487 18.22 45.17 16.13
N TRP A 488 19.55 45.36 16.14
CA TRP A 488 20.35 45.37 14.93
C TRP A 488 20.31 44.06 14.16
N GLU A 489 20.30 42.92 14.85
CA GLU A 489 20.16 41.62 14.18
C GLU A 489 18.76 41.43 13.57
N ALA A 490 17.69 41.88 14.24
CA ALA A 490 16.33 41.83 13.69
C ALA A 490 16.14 42.70 12.44
N LEU A 491 16.93 43.77 12.30
CA LEU A 491 16.90 44.68 11.16
C LEU A 491 17.63 44.16 9.92
N LYS A 492 18.53 43.18 10.07
CA LYS A 492 19.28 42.61 8.95
C LYS A 492 18.37 41.75 8.06
N HIS A 493 18.58 41.86 6.76
CA HIS A 493 17.92 41.02 5.78
C HIS A 493 18.49 39.58 5.83
N PRO A 494 17.65 38.52 5.73
CA PRO A 494 18.11 37.13 5.85
C PRO A 494 19.19 36.71 4.84
N ASP A 495 19.18 37.33 3.65
CA ASP A 495 20.17 37.12 2.58
C ASP A 495 21.53 37.80 2.83
N GLY A 496 21.70 38.53 3.93
CA GLY A 496 22.99 39.12 4.29
C GLY A 496 24.06 38.07 4.60
N SER A 497 25.32 38.49 4.70
CA SER A 497 26.46 37.61 5.02
C SER A 497 27.20 38.13 6.25
N PRO A 498 27.01 37.50 7.43
CA PRO A 498 27.74 37.87 8.64
C PRO A 498 29.27 37.77 8.47
N LEU A 499 29.74 36.86 7.59
CA LEU A 499 31.16 36.70 7.29
C LEU A 499 31.71 37.88 6.48
N LEU A 500 30.96 38.39 5.50
CA LEU A 500 31.33 39.61 4.76
C LEU A 500 31.29 40.84 5.67
N ASP A 501 30.26 40.96 6.53
CA ASP A 501 30.18 42.05 7.51
C ASP A 501 31.43 42.07 8.41
N LEU A 502 31.85 40.91 8.92
CA LEU A 502 33.06 40.79 9.75
C LEU A 502 34.34 41.10 8.96
N MET A 503 34.46 40.62 7.73
CA MET A 503 35.62 40.90 6.88
C MET A 503 35.76 42.40 6.61
N PHE A 504 34.68 43.06 6.20
CA PHE A 504 34.68 44.50 5.93
C PHE A 504 34.89 45.32 7.20
N HIS A 505 34.33 44.89 8.33
CA HIS A 505 34.60 45.50 9.64
C HIS A 505 36.09 45.47 9.99
N LYS A 506 36.75 44.33 9.75
CA LYS A 506 38.16 44.11 10.07
C LYS A 506 39.10 44.89 9.16
N ILE A 507 38.81 44.97 7.86
CA ILE A 507 39.66 45.70 6.92
C ILE A 507 39.43 47.22 6.95
N TYR A 508 38.26 47.68 7.41
CA TYR A 508 37.86 49.09 7.48
C TYR A 508 38.97 50.08 7.90
N PRO A 509 39.66 49.92 9.05
CA PRO A 509 40.65 50.90 9.51
C PRO A 509 41.85 51.06 8.57
N TYR A 510 42.08 50.08 7.69
CA TYR A 510 43.17 50.08 6.70
C TYR A 510 42.67 50.46 5.31
N ALA A 511 41.49 50.01 4.92
CA ALA A 511 40.91 50.24 3.60
C ALA A 511 40.39 51.67 3.42
N LEU A 512 39.74 52.26 4.43
CA LEU A 512 39.20 53.62 4.29
C LEU A 512 40.31 54.65 4.03
N PRO A 513 41.44 54.70 4.79
CA PRO A 513 42.53 55.63 4.48
C PRO A 513 43.17 55.40 3.10
N ALA A 514 43.11 54.18 2.56
CA ALA A 514 43.62 53.87 1.23
C ALA A 514 42.69 54.38 0.10
N LEU A 515 41.41 54.56 0.40
CA LEU A 515 40.37 55.03 -0.51
C LEU A 515 39.94 56.48 -0.21
N GLU A 516 40.63 57.15 0.72
CA GLU A 516 40.29 58.49 1.17
C GLU A 516 40.47 59.50 0.04
N VAL A 517 39.45 60.34 -0.17
CA VAL A 517 39.49 61.45 -1.12
C VAL A 517 39.55 62.76 -0.35
N GLY A 518 40.49 63.63 -0.69
CA GLY A 518 40.64 64.92 -0.02
C GLY A 518 39.41 65.81 -0.21
N ARG A 519 39.06 66.61 0.82
CA ARG A 519 37.95 67.57 0.75
C ARG A 519 38.00 68.46 -0.50
N ARG A 520 39.20 68.88 -0.93
CA ARG A 520 39.38 69.74 -2.11
C ARG A 520 39.01 69.03 -3.41
N ASP A 521 39.31 67.75 -3.52
CA ASP A 521 39.04 66.93 -4.70
C ASP A 521 37.53 66.66 -4.85
N LEU A 522 36.81 66.62 -3.72
CA LEU A 522 35.34 66.60 -3.67
C LEU A 522 34.70 67.99 -3.87
N GLY A 523 35.47 69.04 -4.14
CA GLY A 523 34.96 70.42 -4.26
C GLY A 523 34.50 71.05 -2.93
N LEU A 524 34.77 70.41 -1.80
CA LEU A 524 34.30 70.82 -0.48
C LEU A 524 35.20 71.88 0.15
N ARG A 525 34.55 72.95 0.62
CA ARG A 525 35.15 74.01 1.47
C ARG A 525 34.46 74.01 2.83
N ARG A 526 35.20 73.69 3.90
CA ARG A 526 34.67 73.57 5.27
C ARG A 526 33.82 74.78 5.69
N ARG A 527 34.35 76.01 5.55
CA ARG A 527 33.63 77.25 5.93
C ARG A 527 32.34 77.52 5.15
N LYS A 528 32.20 76.99 3.93
CA LYS A 528 31.04 77.26 3.05
C LYS A 528 30.00 76.15 3.13
N HIS A 529 30.46 74.90 3.17
CA HIS A 529 29.58 73.74 2.96
C HIS A 529 29.31 72.96 4.24
N LEU A 530 30.17 72.99 5.27
CA LEU A 530 29.89 72.28 6.52
C LEU A 530 28.63 72.85 7.17
N LEU A 531 27.68 71.99 7.52
CA LEU A 531 26.52 72.37 8.31
C LEU A 531 26.98 72.57 9.75
N ASP A 532 26.63 73.71 10.35
CA ASP A 532 26.91 73.95 11.76
C ASP A 532 26.04 73.03 12.63
N PRO A 533 26.64 72.14 13.46
CA PRO A 533 25.88 71.29 14.36
C PRO A 533 25.03 72.06 15.38
N GLN A 534 25.39 73.30 15.70
CA GLN A 534 24.68 74.14 16.67
C GLN A 534 23.48 74.88 16.06
N GLU A 535 23.32 74.85 14.73
CA GLU A 535 22.18 75.48 14.07
C GLU A 535 20.89 74.68 14.33
N GLU A 536 19.86 75.33 14.86
CA GLU A 536 18.57 74.71 15.20
C GLU A 536 17.70 74.42 13.96
N THR A 537 18.20 73.61 13.04
CA THR A 537 17.45 73.17 11.86
C THR A 537 16.63 71.92 12.14
N VAL A 538 15.57 71.68 11.35
CA VAL A 538 14.81 70.42 11.40
C VAL A 538 15.73 69.22 11.12
N PHE A 539 16.62 69.37 10.14
CA PHE A 539 17.59 68.33 9.77
C PHE A 539 18.53 68.00 10.93
N ASN A 540 19.14 68.99 11.57
CA ASN A 540 20.06 68.76 12.70
C ASN A 540 19.36 68.06 13.86
N ARG A 541 18.16 68.51 14.25
CA ARG A 541 17.37 67.86 15.31
C ARG A 541 17.06 66.40 15.01
N VAL A 542 16.73 66.09 13.76
CA VAL A 542 16.49 64.70 13.33
C VAL A 542 17.79 63.90 13.35
N LEU A 543 18.88 64.46 12.83
CA LEU A 543 20.20 63.83 12.84
C LEU A 543 20.69 63.49 14.24
N ASP A 544 20.59 64.43 15.18
CA ASP A 544 20.98 64.21 16.59
C ASP A 544 20.15 63.09 17.20
N ARG A 545 18.82 63.16 17.05
CA ARG A 545 17.93 62.15 17.62
C ARG A 545 18.16 60.75 17.05
N VAL A 546 18.40 60.63 15.75
CA VAL A 546 18.69 59.34 15.13
C VAL A 546 20.09 58.85 15.51
N ALA A 547 21.09 59.73 15.57
CA ALA A 547 22.45 59.37 15.99
C ALA A 547 22.48 58.86 17.44
N ASP A 548 21.76 59.54 18.35
CA ASP A 548 21.63 59.14 19.76
C ASP A 548 20.93 57.79 19.91
N ALA A 549 19.81 57.60 19.21
CA ALA A 549 19.04 56.37 19.27
C ALA A 549 19.73 55.17 18.57
N THR A 550 20.54 55.40 17.54
CA THR A 550 21.33 54.33 16.91
C THR A 550 22.63 54.03 17.66
N GLY A 551 23.17 54.98 18.42
CA GLY A 551 24.48 54.87 19.05
C GLY A 551 25.66 54.92 18.06
N LEU A 552 25.42 55.28 16.80
CA LEU A 552 26.44 55.32 15.74
C LEU A 552 27.23 56.64 15.69
N GLY A 553 26.84 57.62 16.52
CA GLY A 553 27.49 58.91 16.63
C GLY A 553 27.13 59.88 15.50
N ARG A 554 27.26 61.18 15.77
CA ARG A 554 26.96 62.24 14.79
C ARG A 554 28.12 62.41 13.79
N LEU A 555 27.82 62.33 12.50
CA LEU A 555 28.78 62.56 11.41
C LEU A 555 28.87 64.04 11.00
N GLU A 556 29.99 64.44 10.42
CA GLU A 556 30.08 65.73 9.71
C GLU A 556 29.16 65.69 8.48
N VAL A 557 28.34 66.72 8.30
CA VAL A 557 27.44 66.85 7.14
C VAL A 557 27.80 68.10 6.37
N TYR A 558 27.94 67.97 5.06
CA TYR A 558 28.25 69.07 4.15
C TYR A 558 27.13 69.25 3.13
N ARG A 559 26.77 70.50 2.81
CA ARG A 559 25.91 70.83 1.67
C ARG A 559 26.60 70.35 0.40
N ASP A 560 25.90 69.57 -0.42
CA ASP A 560 26.45 69.10 -1.69
C ASP A 560 26.74 70.28 -2.63
N PRO A 561 28.00 70.51 -3.06
CA PRO A 561 28.33 71.60 -3.99
C PRO A 561 27.61 71.50 -5.34
N GLY A 562 27.20 70.29 -5.73
CA GLY A 562 26.46 70.05 -6.98
C GLY A 562 24.95 70.09 -6.85
N ASP A 563 24.42 70.42 -5.66
CA ASP A 563 22.98 70.42 -5.34
C ASP A 563 22.24 69.12 -5.73
N ARG A 564 22.94 67.97 -5.75
CA ARG A 564 22.31 66.69 -6.10
C ARG A 564 21.43 66.23 -4.93
N PRO A 565 20.23 65.70 -5.21
CA PRO A 565 19.30 65.30 -4.17
C PRO A 565 19.77 64.06 -3.39
N GLY A 566 19.23 63.91 -2.20
CA GLY A 566 19.45 62.81 -1.27
C GLY A 566 20.54 63.09 -0.23
N LEU A 567 20.83 62.05 0.53
CA LEU A 567 21.89 62.03 1.54
C LEU A 567 22.88 60.94 1.12
N ARG A 568 24.17 61.26 0.97
CA ARG A 568 25.17 60.35 0.38
C ARG A 568 26.45 60.33 1.21
N THR A 569 27.16 59.22 1.22
CA THR A 569 28.39 59.07 2.03
C THR A 569 29.60 59.39 1.17
N VAL A 570 30.54 60.16 1.71
CA VAL A 570 31.84 60.43 1.06
C VAL A 570 32.99 59.83 1.86
N PRO A 571 34.05 59.35 1.18
CA PRO A 571 35.19 58.67 1.80
C PRO A 571 36.17 59.68 2.39
N LEU A 572 35.71 60.52 3.32
CA LEU A 572 36.59 61.27 4.20
C LEU A 572 37.06 60.36 5.34
N ASN A 573 38.10 60.77 6.06
CA ASN A 573 38.56 60.09 7.26
C ASN A 573 38.48 61.03 8.48
N PRO A 574 37.47 60.90 9.37
CA PRO A 574 36.37 59.93 9.34
C PRO A 574 35.34 60.21 8.22
N PRO A 575 34.50 59.23 7.83
CA PRO A 575 33.47 59.40 6.80
C PRO A 575 32.50 60.53 7.10
N ALA A 576 32.02 61.20 6.06
CA ALA A 576 31.09 62.31 6.16
C ALA A 576 29.91 62.16 5.20
N LEU A 577 28.87 62.97 5.39
CA LEU A 577 27.68 62.96 4.56
C LEU A 577 27.60 64.21 3.68
N LEU A 578 27.15 64.04 2.44
CA LEU A 578 26.68 65.11 1.57
C LEU A 578 25.14 65.15 1.61
N VAL A 579 24.59 66.32 1.88
CA VAL A 579 23.14 66.54 1.94
C VAL A 579 22.70 67.47 0.81
N GLY A 580 21.68 67.03 0.07
CA GLY A 580 21.00 67.84 -0.94
C GLY A 580 20.11 68.93 -0.31
N PRO A 581 19.84 70.02 -1.04
CA PRO A 581 19.07 71.16 -0.52
C PRO A 581 17.63 70.79 -0.11
N GLU A 582 17.02 69.79 -0.76
CA GLU A 582 15.65 69.35 -0.47
C GLU A 582 15.50 68.76 0.94
N LEU A 583 16.52 68.11 1.50
CA LEU A 583 16.47 67.62 2.89
C LEU A 583 16.69 68.73 3.92
N LEU A 584 17.17 69.91 3.50
CA LEU A 584 17.37 71.08 4.35
C LEU A 584 16.18 72.03 4.35
N SER A 585 15.33 71.97 3.31
CA SER A 585 14.15 72.82 3.19
C SER A 585 12.93 72.06 2.64
N GLY A 586 11.84 72.04 3.40
CA GLY A 586 10.51 71.64 2.90
C GLY A 586 10.11 70.17 3.05
N ARG A 587 11.02 69.28 3.49
CA ARG A 587 10.69 67.86 3.75
C ARG A 587 10.21 67.62 5.18
N PRO A 588 9.23 66.73 5.41
CA PRO A 588 8.72 66.43 6.75
C PRO A 588 9.73 65.62 7.57
N MET A 589 9.69 65.76 8.90
CA MET A 589 10.64 65.09 9.81
C MET A 589 10.75 63.57 9.61
N PRO A 590 9.65 62.80 9.42
CA PRO A 590 9.74 61.36 9.17
C PRO A 590 10.53 61.00 7.91
N GLU A 591 10.40 61.79 6.84
CA GLU A 591 11.14 61.56 5.61
C GLU A 591 12.64 61.81 5.80
N ILE A 592 13.00 62.91 6.47
CA ILE A 592 14.40 63.18 6.83
C ILE A 592 14.95 62.06 7.71
N ALA A 593 14.17 61.56 8.67
CA ALA A 593 14.60 60.49 9.56
C ALA A 593 14.85 59.17 8.83
N PHE A 594 14.05 58.83 7.81
CA PHE A 594 14.30 57.68 6.96
C PHE A 594 15.70 57.77 6.34
N TRP A 595 16.00 58.89 5.66
CA TRP A 595 17.26 59.08 4.95
C TRP A 595 18.45 59.10 5.89
N VAL A 596 18.34 59.81 7.01
CA VAL A 596 19.38 59.89 8.04
C VAL A 596 19.66 58.51 8.64
N ALA A 597 18.62 57.79 9.08
CA ALA A 597 18.81 56.48 9.73
C ALA A 597 19.38 55.44 8.76
N ARG A 598 18.88 55.43 7.51
CA ARG A 598 19.42 54.62 6.43
C ARG A 598 20.92 54.90 6.23
N GLN A 599 21.31 56.17 6.12
CA GLN A 599 22.71 56.51 5.85
C GLN A 599 23.63 56.28 7.04
N LEU A 600 23.19 56.59 8.27
CA LEU A 600 23.99 56.28 9.46
C LEU A 600 24.28 54.77 9.57
N TYR A 601 23.30 53.91 9.31
CA TYR A 601 23.52 52.46 9.28
C TYR A 601 24.54 52.04 8.21
N LEU A 602 24.47 52.64 7.02
CA LEU A 602 25.40 52.39 5.92
C LEU A 602 26.81 52.92 6.20
N THR A 603 26.97 53.91 7.08
CA THR A 603 28.30 54.40 7.51
C THR A 603 28.98 53.53 8.58
N GLY A 604 28.32 52.46 9.05
CA GLY A 604 28.95 51.47 9.92
C GLY A 604 30.23 50.90 9.32
N ARG A 605 31.21 50.54 10.15
CA ARG A 605 32.55 50.08 9.70
C ARG A 605 32.48 48.94 8.70
N GLN A 606 31.53 48.03 8.87
CA GLN A 606 31.28 46.90 7.98
C GLN A 606 30.60 47.25 6.64
N HIS A 607 29.97 48.42 6.51
CA HIS A 607 29.13 48.77 5.36
C HIS A 607 29.67 49.96 4.57
N VAL A 608 30.46 50.83 5.20
CA VAL A 608 30.84 52.13 4.64
C VAL A 608 31.56 52.07 3.30
N LEU A 609 32.33 51.01 3.03
CA LEU A 609 32.97 50.80 1.73
C LEU A 609 31.93 50.57 0.60
N ALA A 610 30.78 49.99 0.93
CA ALA A 610 29.62 49.91 0.04
C ALA A 610 28.83 51.21 -0.01
N ALA A 611 28.91 52.07 1.02
CA ALA A 611 28.09 53.27 1.14
C ALA A 611 28.62 54.51 0.41
N ILE A 612 29.89 54.49 -0.03
CA ILE A 612 30.52 55.59 -0.77
C ILE A 612 29.68 55.94 -2.01
N ASP A 613 29.51 57.25 -2.26
CA ASP A 613 28.71 57.79 -3.36
C ASP A 613 29.34 57.49 -4.74
N ASP A 614 28.76 56.50 -5.42
CA ASP A 614 29.10 56.07 -6.77
C ASP A 614 27.92 55.34 -7.44
N ASP A 615 28.03 55.07 -8.73
CA ASP A 615 27.09 54.18 -9.41
C ASP A 615 27.26 52.72 -8.95
N VAL A 616 26.24 51.88 -9.21
CA VAL A 616 26.22 50.48 -8.74
C VAL A 616 27.40 49.67 -9.28
N GLU A 617 27.81 49.90 -10.53
CA GLU A 617 28.91 49.15 -11.16
C GLU A 617 30.24 49.48 -10.49
N SER A 618 30.52 50.78 -10.30
CA SER A 618 31.68 51.27 -9.55
C SER A 618 31.71 50.72 -8.12
N ARG A 619 30.55 50.59 -7.46
CA ARG A 619 30.45 50.07 -6.10
C ARG A 619 30.84 48.61 -6.02
N VAL A 620 30.28 47.80 -6.92
CA VAL A 620 30.60 46.38 -7.02
C VAL A 620 32.07 46.20 -7.35
N ALA A 621 32.59 46.93 -8.34
CA ALA A 621 33.99 46.87 -8.74
C ALA A 621 34.94 47.20 -7.57
N ARG A 622 34.64 48.24 -6.77
CA ARG A 622 35.41 48.56 -5.57
C ARG A 622 35.38 47.43 -4.54
N LEU A 623 34.20 46.86 -4.25
CA LEU A 623 34.10 45.77 -3.26
C LEU A 623 34.84 44.51 -3.73
N VAL A 624 34.79 44.20 -5.02
CA VAL A 624 35.58 43.12 -5.63
C VAL A 624 37.07 43.42 -5.48
N ALA A 625 37.53 44.60 -5.87
CA ALA A 625 38.93 45.01 -5.76
C ALA A 625 39.43 44.94 -4.31
N VAL A 626 38.64 45.42 -3.34
CA VAL A 626 38.96 45.30 -1.91
C VAL A 626 39.06 43.83 -1.51
N THR A 627 38.09 43.00 -1.88
CA THR A 627 38.08 41.60 -1.46
C THR A 627 39.22 40.78 -2.07
N ASP A 628 39.51 40.98 -3.36
CA ASP A 628 40.63 40.35 -4.05
C ASP A 628 41.96 40.81 -3.47
N THR A 629 42.07 42.08 -3.10
CA THR A 629 43.26 42.62 -2.44
C THR A 629 43.46 42.04 -1.04
N VAL A 630 42.39 41.93 -0.23
CA VAL A 630 42.47 41.27 1.08
C VAL A 630 42.84 39.80 0.90
N THR A 631 42.28 39.13 -0.10
CA THR A 631 42.60 37.75 -0.43
C THR A 631 44.08 37.57 -0.75
N ARG A 632 44.64 38.43 -1.61
CA ARG A 632 46.08 38.42 -1.92
C ARG A 632 46.96 38.82 -0.74
N LEU A 633 46.46 39.66 0.17
CA LEU A 633 47.17 40.03 1.40
C LEU A 633 47.36 38.81 2.32
N VAL A 634 46.33 37.99 2.50
CA VAL A 634 46.37 36.83 3.41
C VAL A 634 46.90 35.54 2.77
N GLN A 635 46.81 35.43 1.45
CA GLN A 635 47.27 34.32 0.63
C GLN A 635 48.05 34.85 -0.58
N ARG A 636 49.38 34.83 -0.51
CA ARG A 636 50.27 35.45 -1.52
C ARG A 636 50.04 34.90 -2.94
N ASP A 637 49.84 33.59 -3.05
CA ASP A 637 49.71 32.89 -4.34
C ASP A 637 48.25 32.70 -4.77
N ALA A 638 47.29 33.41 -4.16
CA ALA A 638 45.89 33.31 -4.53
C ALA A 638 45.66 33.78 -5.99
N PRO A 639 44.88 33.05 -6.82
CA PRO A 639 44.62 33.39 -8.23
C PRO A 639 43.50 34.44 -8.36
N VAL A 640 43.71 35.63 -7.80
CA VAL A 640 42.74 36.76 -7.80
C VAL A 640 43.30 37.97 -8.56
N ASP A 641 42.47 38.90 -9.01
CA ASP A 641 42.95 40.13 -9.67
C ASP A 641 43.00 41.30 -8.69
N ALA A 642 44.00 41.27 -7.81
CA ALA A 642 44.15 42.30 -6.78
C ALA A 642 44.70 43.62 -7.36
N ASP A 643 44.01 44.73 -7.05
CA ASP A 643 44.46 46.08 -7.36
C ASP A 643 45.86 46.34 -6.75
N PRO A 644 46.91 46.57 -7.57
CA PRO A 644 48.27 46.77 -7.10
C PRO A 644 48.45 48.01 -6.22
N ASP A 645 47.71 49.09 -6.50
CA ASP A 645 47.80 50.35 -5.77
C ASP A 645 47.09 50.25 -4.43
N LEU A 646 45.91 49.61 -4.40
CA LEU A 646 45.21 49.31 -3.15
C LEU A 646 46.03 48.36 -2.27
N LEU A 647 46.65 47.33 -2.84
CA LEU A 647 47.51 46.40 -2.11
C LEU A 647 48.71 47.12 -1.49
N LYS A 648 49.34 48.03 -2.25
CA LYS A 648 50.46 48.85 -1.78
C LYS A 648 50.00 49.81 -0.69
N ALA A 649 48.82 50.42 -0.82
CA ALA A 649 48.24 51.29 0.18
C ALA A 649 47.93 50.53 1.49
N LEU A 650 47.28 49.36 1.42
CA LEU A 650 47.02 48.51 2.59
C LEU A 650 48.32 48.07 3.29
N LYS A 651 49.34 47.67 2.52
CA LYS A 651 50.67 47.34 3.08
C LYS A 651 51.32 48.53 3.80
N ARG A 652 51.16 49.76 3.27
CA ARG A 652 51.64 50.99 3.92
C ARG A 652 50.93 51.26 5.25
N GLN A 653 49.66 50.87 5.38
CA GLN A 653 48.89 50.98 6.62
C GLN A 653 49.33 49.98 7.72
N ARG A 654 50.28 49.07 7.43
CA ARG A 654 50.82 48.09 8.38
C ARG A 654 49.71 47.28 9.08
N VAL A 655 48.87 46.61 8.28
CA VAL A 655 47.82 45.71 8.78
C VAL A 655 48.39 44.77 9.84
N ALA A 656 47.78 44.76 11.03
CA ALA A 656 48.27 43.99 12.16
C ALA A 656 48.30 42.48 11.83
N ALA A 657 49.34 41.77 12.29
CA ALA A 657 49.49 40.34 12.02
C ALA A 657 48.27 39.53 12.50
N ALA A 658 47.70 39.89 13.65
CA ALA A 658 46.48 39.27 14.17
C ALA A 658 45.27 39.47 13.23
N ASP A 659 45.09 40.67 12.66
CA ASP A 659 44.01 40.92 11.70
C ASP A 659 44.23 40.16 10.38
N VAL A 660 45.49 39.99 9.94
CA VAL A 660 45.82 39.17 8.76
C VAL A 660 45.44 37.71 9.00
N ASP A 661 45.71 37.17 10.19
CA ASP A 661 45.35 35.79 10.55
C ASP A 661 43.82 35.61 10.65
N ASP A 662 43.10 36.56 11.28
CA ASP A 662 41.64 36.58 11.34
C ASP A 662 41.02 36.62 9.92
N LEU A 663 41.50 37.52 9.06
CA LEU A 663 41.04 37.66 7.67
C LEU A 663 41.32 36.38 6.87
N ARG A 664 42.45 35.68 7.12
CA ARG A 664 42.75 34.39 6.49
C ARG A 664 41.70 33.34 6.86
N GLN A 665 41.31 33.27 8.13
CA GLN A 665 40.28 32.34 8.60
C GLN A 665 38.90 32.69 8.00
N LEU A 666 38.53 33.97 7.98
CA LEU A 666 37.27 34.44 7.42
C LEU A 666 37.16 34.12 5.92
N ILE A 667 38.22 34.37 5.13
CA ILE A 667 38.25 34.03 3.70
C ILE A 667 38.15 32.52 3.48
N GLY A 668 38.82 31.72 4.31
CA GLY A 668 38.70 30.26 4.27
C GLY A 668 37.25 29.80 4.46
N ARG A 669 36.55 30.36 5.46
CA ARG A 669 35.14 30.06 5.73
C ARG A 669 34.20 30.55 4.62
N LEU A 670 34.42 31.76 4.08
CA LEU A 670 33.65 32.31 2.97
C LEU A 670 33.71 31.43 1.71
N ARG A 671 34.87 30.83 1.43
CA ARG A 671 35.01 29.90 0.29
C ARG A 671 34.33 28.55 0.53
N GLN A 672 34.23 28.12 1.78
CA GLN A 672 33.63 26.85 2.17
C GLN A 672 32.10 26.92 2.33
N ASP A 673 31.50 28.11 2.39
CA ASP A 673 30.04 28.27 2.52
C ASP A 673 29.35 28.09 1.16
N PRO A 674 28.65 26.96 0.91
CA PRO A 674 28.04 26.66 -0.39
C PRO A 674 26.82 27.53 -0.72
N THR A 675 26.25 28.24 0.27
CA THR A 675 25.01 29.02 0.14
C THR A 675 25.25 30.52 0.05
N ARG A 676 26.37 30.99 0.60
CA ARG A 676 26.74 32.40 0.72
C ARG A 676 28.21 32.59 0.38
N HIS A 677 28.61 32.07 -0.78
CA HIS A 677 29.88 32.40 -1.43
C HIS A 677 30.04 33.92 -1.60
N LEU A 678 31.17 34.34 -2.17
CA LEU A 678 31.58 35.73 -2.42
C LEU A 678 30.68 36.53 -3.41
N ASP A 679 29.36 36.43 -3.27
CA ASP A 679 28.35 37.17 -4.03
C ASP A 679 28.12 38.55 -3.40
N LEU A 680 29.00 39.48 -3.76
CA LEU A 680 28.96 40.86 -3.30
C LEU A 680 27.71 41.61 -3.79
N ALA A 681 27.14 41.22 -4.94
CA ALA A 681 25.93 41.83 -5.47
C ALA A 681 24.70 41.48 -4.60
N ARG A 682 24.55 40.20 -4.24
CA ARG A 682 23.49 39.76 -3.32
C ARG A 682 23.66 40.35 -1.92
N TRP A 683 24.90 40.43 -1.42
CA TRP A 683 25.18 41.10 -0.15
C TRP A 683 24.81 42.59 -0.17
N LEU A 684 25.13 43.30 -1.26
CA LEU A 684 24.73 44.70 -1.46
C LEU A 684 23.21 44.89 -1.48
N GLU A 685 22.47 44.00 -2.16
CA GLU A 685 21.01 44.03 -2.18
C GLU A 685 20.43 43.79 -0.77
N ALA A 686 20.96 42.80 -0.04
CA ALA A 686 20.56 42.54 1.35
C ALA A 686 20.87 43.74 2.27
N LEU A 687 22.00 44.42 2.05
CA LEU A 687 22.38 45.62 2.78
C LEU A 687 21.43 46.80 2.48
N ASP A 688 21.03 46.98 1.21
CA ASP A 688 20.02 47.96 0.79
C ASP A 688 18.69 47.72 1.54
N HIS A 689 18.21 46.48 1.53
CA HIS A 689 16.99 46.11 2.25
C HIS A 689 17.11 46.34 3.76
N SER A 690 18.23 45.97 4.37
CA SER A 690 18.49 46.21 5.81
C SER A 690 18.48 47.70 6.15
N ALA A 691 19.12 48.53 5.31
CA ALA A 691 19.15 49.97 5.49
C ALA A 691 17.75 50.61 5.35
N ASN A 692 16.93 50.10 4.43
CA ASN A 692 15.53 50.54 4.27
C ASN A 692 14.66 50.12 5.46
N ARG A 693 14.89 48.94 6.06
CA ARG A 693 14.23 48.51 7.32
C ARG A 693 14.57 49.44 8.48
N VAL A 694 15.84 49.86 8.59
CA VAL A 694 16.29 50.84 9.59
C VAL A 694 15.58 52.18 9.34
N GLY A 695 15.53 52.64 8.10
CA GLY A 695 14.78 53.84 7.71
C GLY A 695 13.30 53.78 8.12
N LEU A 696 12.63 52.64 7.92
CA LEU A 696 11.24 52.42 8.33
C LEU A 696 11.05 52.59 9.84
N VAL A 697 11.91 51.99 10.66
CA VAL A 697 11.82 52.09 12.13
C VAL A 697 11.89 53.54 12.62
N PHE A 698 12.74 54.36 11.99
CA PHE A 698 12.92 55.75 12.42
C PHE A 698 11.88 56.71 11.84
N CYS A 699 11.38 56.47 10.63
CA CYS A 699 10.30 57.29 10.08
C CYS A 699 8.93 56.95 10.70
N GLY A 700 8.69 55.67 11.02
CA GLY A 700 7.45 55.17 11.63
C GLY A 700 6.20 55.25 10.75
N ASP A 701 6.35 55.53 9.46
CA ASP A 701 5.25 55.62 8.47
C ASP A 701 5.60 54.77 7.24
N LEU A 702 4.86 53.68 7.04
CA LEU A 702 5.13 52.72 5.97
C LEU A 702 5.03 53.34 4.58
N ALA A 703 3.99 54.14 4.32
CA ALA A 703 3.79 54.78 3.03
C ALA A 703 4.95 55.74 2.69
N MET A 704 5.45 56.47 3.69
CA MET A 704 6.64 57.31 3.55
C MET A 704 7.88 56.46 3.26
N ALA A 705 8.10 55.40 4.03
CA ALA A 705 9.27 54.53 3.87
C ALA A 705 9.30 53.86 2.49
N LEU A 706 8.15 53.42 1.97
CA LEU A 706 8.02 52.81 0.64
C LEU A 706 8.31 53.80 -0.50
N ARG A 707 7.91 55.07 -0.35
CA ARG A 707 8.30 56.13 -1.29
C ARG A 707 9.80 56.41 -1.23
N CYS A 708 10.36 56.55 -0.04
CA CYS A 708 11.79 56.79 0.12
C CYS A 708 12.65 55.63 -0.40
N ALA A 709 12.24 54.38 -0.15
CA ALA A 709 12.93 53.18 -0.64
C ALA A 709 12.89 53.06 -2.17
N ARG A 710 11.80 53.52 -2.82
CA ARG A 710 11.72 53.63 -4.27
C ARG A 710 12.72 54.65 -4.79
N ASP A 711 12.77 55.81 -4.15
CA ASP A 711 13.61 56.94 -4.53
C ASP A 711 15.10 56.71 -4.18
N ALA A 712 15.40 55.78 -3.26
CA ALA A 712 16.75 55.31 -2.90
C ALA A 712 17.41 54.40 -3.94
N GLY A 713 16.91 54.40 -5.19
CA GLY A 713 17.47 53.64 -6.29
C GLY A 713 18.96 53.94 -6.53
N GLY A 714 19.66 52.99 -7.15
CA GLY A 714 21.09 53.16 -7.47
C GLY A 714 22.07 52.77 -6.36
N PHE A 715 21.60 52.31 -5.20
CA PHE A 715 22.46 51.70 -4.19
C PHE A 715 22.82 50.23 -4.53
N SER A 716 21.84 49.47 -5.00
CA SER A 716 22.00 48.08 -5.45
C SER A 716 21.31 47.89 -6.81
N SER A 717 21.56 46.74 -7.45
CA SER A 717 20.87 46.32 -8.68
C SER A 717 19.40 45.94 -8.47
N ALA A 718 18.89 45.97 -7.23
CA ALA A 718 17.51 45.66 -6.92
C ALA A 718 16.57 46.63 -7.66
N ARG A 719 15.52 46.07 -8.27
CA ARG A 719 14.44 46.86 -8.88
C ARG A 719 13.63 47.59 -7.81
N GLN A 720 12.97 48.67 -8.22
CA GLN A 720 12.15 49.48 -7.31
C GLN A 720 11.02 48.66 -6.66
N GLU A 721 10.33 47.82 -7.43
CA GLU A 721 9.23 46.99 -6.93
C GLU A 721 9.74 45.98 -5.88
N ARG A 722 10.93 45.41 -6.10
CA ARG A 722 11.55 44.46 -5.18
C ARG A 722 11.92 45.12 -3.84
N ARG A 723 12.47 46.34 -3.86
CA ARG A 723 12.74 47.12 -2.63
C ARG A 723 11.46 47.36 -1.83
N GLN A 724 10.39 47.78 -2.51
CA GLN A 724 9.10 48.02 -1.86
C GLN A 724 8.49 46.74 -1.31
N ALA A 725 8.51 45.64 -2.07
CA ALA A 725 7.98 44.35 -1.62
C ALA A 725 8.72 43.81 -0.39
N GLN A 726 10.06 43.90 -0.35
CA GLN A 726 10.84 43.47 0.81
C GLN A 726 10.61 44.34 2.06
N LEU A 727 10.42 45.64 1.86
CA LEU A 727 10.10 46.54 2.97
C LEU A 727 8.67 46.31 3.49
N MET A 728 7.71 46.08 2.58
CA MET A 728 6.34 45.68 2.91
C MET A 728 6.32 44.39 3.71
N ARG A 729 7.02 43.35 3.24
CA ARG A 729 7.15 42.07 3.94
C ARG A 729 7.61 42.25 5.38
N PHE A 730 8.64 43.07 5.60
CA PHE A 730 9.10 43.36 6.95
C PHE A 730 8.06 44.12 7.77
N ALA A 731 7.40 45.12 7.19
CA ALA A 731 6.42 45.96 7.89
C ALA A 731 5.18 45.21 8.38
N VAL A 732 4.83 44.09 7.75
CA VAL A 732 3.71 43.21 8.13
C VAL A 732 4.16 41.93 8.85
N SER A 733 5.40 41.91 9.37
CA SER A 733 5.98 40.72 9.98
C SER A 733 6.06 40.79 11.51
N GLU A 734 5.96 39.62 12.13
CA GLU A 734 6.13 39.44 13.57
C GLU A 734 7.44 40.06 14.13
N PRO A 735 8.63 39.91 13.49
CA PRO A 735 9.85 40.58 13.92
C PRO A 735 9.72 42.11 14.01
N TYR A 736 8.98 42.74 13.09
CA TYR A 736 8.80 44.20 13.12
C TYR A 736 7.86 44.64 14.24
N PHE A 737 6.77 43.90 14.49
CA PHE A 737 5.85 44.20 15.59
C PHE A 737 6.56 44.12 16.94
N GLN A 738 7.34 43.05 17.16
CA GLN A 738 8.14 42.89 18.38
C GLN A 738 9.18 43.99 18.52
N LEU A 739 9.85 44.37 17.42
CA LEU A 739 10.81 45.47 17.42
C LEU A 739 10.16 46.80 17.82
N ARG A 740 8.98 47.12 17.27
CA ARG A 740 8.25 48.34 17.62
C ARG A 740 7.91 48.41 19.11
N GLN A 741 7.48 47.29 19.68
CA GLN A 741 7.17 47.16 21.10
C GLN A 741 8.41 47.39 21.98
N ARG A 742 9.54 46.72 21.67
CA ARG A 742 10.80 46.89 22.43
C ARG A 742 11.34 48.31 22.39
N LEU A 743 11.19 48.99 21.25
CA LEU A 743 11.66 50.35 21.03
C LEU A 743 10.70 51.43 21.57
N GLY A 744 9.57 51.03 22.18
CA GLY A 744 8.57 51.95 22.72
C GLY A 744 7.89 52.81 21.66
N SER A 745 7.81 52.28 20.43
CA SER A 745 7.22 52.94 19.26
C SER A 745 5.84 52.36 18.88
N SER A 746 5.39 51.33 19.60
CA SER A 746 4.06 50.75 19.43
C SER A 746 2.95 51.73 19.80
N ILE A 747 1.76 51.54 19.22
CA ILE A 747 0.54 52.22 19.65
C ILE A 747 0.00 51.57 20.93
N GLY A 748 -0.51 52.39 21.86
CA GLY A 748 -0.72 52.01 23.26
C GLY A 748 0.48 52.36 24.13
#